data_AF-A0A5C2SE10-F1
#
_entry.id   AF-A0A5C2SE10-F1
#
_cell.length_a   1.000
_cell.length_b   1.000
_cell.length_c   1.000
_cell.angle_alpha   90.00
_cell.angle_beta   90.00
_cell.angle_gamma   90.00
#
_symmetry.space_group_name_H-M   'P 1'
#
loop_
_entity.id
_entity.type
_entity.pdbx_description
1 polymer ?
#
loop_
_entity_poly.entity_id
_entity_poly.type
_entity_poly.pdbx_seq_one_letter_code
_entity_poly.pdbx_strand_id
1 'polypeptide(L)'
;RQDLRACTFQQALPHLARLSEDPEFVQALTAMRTEQAELERQLWHERREIQQKHEDRVKTARTKASIIGAGLTQYEADALTDSFRAELLKFDRERVLPAWDGLVTKQQVALEALGVPAMFPSTQPPDREVRGMPAIFRDPSYLDLGLALLRRLRRIFALSEANARLMDKSRASPGVARNHKGGVARAWHTRHISLRPRTALLSCSAHARYLLLLLTLRARPAMPYVDLVSSDDYAAISYATNAPAGTVGGFDPEKPTLVILHPLFLDSTWTHPQFDDPRLNGNFNIIVFDTRTTGKSLYRPTGRHDLWVAAADLAHCFYHLRLPPAHILAPELHSWTALRFATLFPELCLSLTLCNVSPQTELKSVFDALEELAHLWCYAEDLESFETACRELVNSYAMDAHPDVIDELVAFWEVHYPPFRRTHVITNLNLVLNRTPMSADELANVRCPVLIIQAERSATHPLEHAQQLRNLLVNVPGGAQLFTVKTTHGYLTLLSASIVNQVTNKFLTRQPPARSDLKEPEMLLADRMKIALDQLAEFRDDPSISERDPASPLSFCCVTEEVRKSQEELFQIYSEGIQSALSPLAPDGRPLRKYSERKDEHWLDSSTDGFSYASAKQLTDRFLDPSKNRRREARRPTIPLENDSPLFVPSEPVTQEVQQVARIRRATVLPQSPADKHVIKGSMAKVIASGTGTSLQRRLLR
;
A
#
# COMPACT_ATOMS: atom_id res chain seq x y z
N ARG A 1 -18.05 -48.96 10.04
CA ARG A 1 -17.14 -48.01 9.36
C ARG A 1 -17.86 -46.68 9.30
N GLN A 2 -17.33 -45.65 9.96
CA GLN A 2 -17.89 -44.30 9.91
C GLN A 2 -17.67 -43.75 8.48
N ASP A 3 -18.68 -43.11 7.90
CA ASP A 3 -18.52 -42.46 6.59
C ASP A 3 -17.70 -41.18 6.78
N LEU A 4 -16.46 -41.22 6.30
CA LEU A 4 -15.51 -40.11 6.43
C LEU A 4 -15.72 -39.02 5.38
N ARG A 5 -16.60 -39.21 4.40
CA ARG A 5 -16.84 -38.25 3.31
C ARG A 5 -17.67 -37.06 3.77
N ALA A 6 -18.55 -37.24 4.76
CA ALA A 6 -19.46 -36.21 5.27
C ALA A 6 -19.05 -35.66 6.66
N CYS A 7 -17.80 -35.82 7.08
CA CYS A 7 -17.33 -35.32 8.37
C CYS A 7 -17.37 -33.79 8.43
N THR A 8 -17.92 -33.24 9.51
CA THR A 8 -17.76 -31.81 9.82
C THR A 8 -16.31 -31.52 10.22
N PHE A 9 -15.91 -30.24 10.17
CA PHE A 9 -14.56 -29.83 10.58
C PHE A 9 -14.19 -30.33 11.99
N GLN A 10 -15.11 -30.21 12.96
CA GLN A 10 -14.91 -30.70 14.33
C GLN A 10 -14.71 -32.22 14.38
N GLN A 11 -15.47 -32.97 13.58
CA GLN A 11 -15.37 -34.42 13.50
C GLN A 11 -14.08 -34.88 12.82
N ALA A 12 -13.50 -34.07 11.92
CA ALA A 12 -12.27 -34.42 11.20
C ALA A 12 -11.00 -34.27 12.06
N LEU A 13 -10.96 -33.32 13.01
CA LEU A 13 -9.75 -32.99 13.78
C LEU A 13 -9.13 -34.18 14.54
N PRO A 14 -9.89 -35.02 15.28
CA PRO A 14 -9.31 -36.18 15.98
C PRO A 14 -8.81 -37.27 15.02
N HIS A 15 -9.36 -37.34 13.80
CA HIS A 15 -8.88 -38.28 12.78
C HIS A 15 -7.55 -37.80 12.20
N LEU A 16 -7.44 -36.51 11.87
CA LEU A 16 -6.21 -35.91 11.38
C LEU A 16 -5.08 -35.95 12.42
N ALA A 17 -5.40 -35.72 13.70
CA ALA A 17 -4.41 -35.84 14.78
C ALA A 17 -3.82 -37.26 14.85
N ARG A 18 -4.66 -38.30 14.79
CA ARG A 18 -4.21 -39.70 14.76
C ARG A 18 -3.40 -40.03 13.51
N LEU A 19 -3.86 -39.62 12.33
CA LEU A 19 -3.13 -39.82 11.08
C LEU A 19 -1.77 -39.13 11.10
N SER A 20 -1.66 -37.96 11.72
CA SER A 20 -0.39 -37.23 11.81
C SER A 20 0.67 -37.88 12.70
N GLU A 21 0.28 -38.82 13.56
CA GLU A 21 1.19 -39.61 14.38
C GLU A 21 1.68 -40.87 13.65
N ASP A 22 1.07 -41.23 12.52
CA ASP A 22 1.44 -42.39 11.69
C ASP A 22 2.59 -42.02 10.73
N PRO A 23 3.79 -42.64 10.88
CA PRO A 23 4.93 -42.39 10.00
C PRO A 23 4.66 -42.72 8.53
N GLU A 24 3.86 -43.76 8.23
CA GLU A 24 3.56 -44.17 6.87
C GLU A 24 2.69 -43.12 6.16
N PHE A 25 1.72 -42.55 6.89
CA PHE A 25 0.90 -41.44 6.41
C PHE A 25 1.73 -40.19 6.10
N VAL A 26 2.64 -39.81 7.00
CA VAL A 26 3.53 -38.65 6.80
C VAL A 26 4.45 -38.86 5.59
N GLN A 27 4.96 -40.08 5.40
CA GLN A 27 5.77 -40.43 4.24
C GLN A 27 4.97 -40.34 2.93
N ALA A 28 3.72 -40.82 2.91
CA ALA A 28 2.84 -40.72 1.76
C ALA A 28 2.52 -39.26 1.40
N LEU A 29 2.22 -38.41 2.39
CA LEU A 29 2.04 -36.97 2.19
C LEU A 29 3.29 -36.29 1.63
N THR A 30 4.46 -36.68 2.14
CA THR A 30 5.74 -36.14 1.66
C THR A 30 5.99 -36.56 0.21
N ALA A 31 5.68 -37.80 -0.16
CA ALA A 31 5.79 -38.28 -1.54
C ALA A 31 4.84 -37.53 -2.49
N MET A 32 3.56 -37.34 -2.10
CA MET A 32 2.59 -36.56 -2.87
C MET A 32 3.06 -35.10 -3.10
N ARG A 33 3.68 -34.50 -2.07
CA ARG A 33 4.27 -33.16 -2.17
C ARG A 33 5.46 -33.11 -3.12
N THR A 34 6.33 -34.12 -3.10
CA THR A 34 7.47 -34.21 -4.03
C THR A 34 6.97 -34.33 -5.47
N GLU A 35 5.98 -35.18 -5.74
CA GLU A 35 5.36 -35.33 -7.05
C GLU A 35 4.73 -34.01 -7.55
N GLN A 36 4.04 -33.28 -6.66
CA GLN A 36 3.52 -31.96 -6.98
C GLN A 36 4.65 -30.97 -7.35
N ALA A 37 5.72 -30.93 -6.56
CA ALA A 37 6.84 -30.02 -6.81
C ALA A 37 7.57 -30.36 -8.13
N GLU A 38 7.67 -31.64 -8.49
CA GLU A 38 8.22 -32.08 -9.77
C GLU A 38 7.35 -31.64 -10.95
N LEU A 39 6.02 -31.82 -10.85
CA LEU A 39 5.09 -31.36 -11.87
C LEU A 39 5.14 -29.84 -12.05
N GLU A 40 5.15 -29.08 -10.96
CA GLU A 40 5.26 -27.62 -10.99
C GLU A 40 6.56 -27.17 -11.67
N ARG A 41 7.69 -27.80 -11.36
CA ARG A 41 8.98 -27.52 -12.04
C ARG A 41 8.89 -27.83 -13.52
N GLN A 42 8.33 -28.98 -13.89
CA GLN A 42 8.20 -29.39 -15.29
C GLN A 42 7.36 -28.38 -16.09
N LEU A 43 6.16 -28.03 -15.59
CA LEU A 43 5.28 -27.05 -16.24
C LEU A 43 5.92 -25.66 -16.32
N TRP A 44 6.72 -25.28 -15.31
CA TRP A 44 7.49 -24.04 -15.34
C TRP A 44 8.56 -24.05 -16.43
N HIS A 45 9.31 -25.15 -16.59
CA HIS A 45 10.30 -25.29 -17.65
C HIS A 45 9.65 -25.26 -19.04
N GLU A 46 8.56 -26.00 -19.23
CA GLU A 46 7.80 -25.99 -20.49
C GLU A 46 7.27 -24.58 -20.83
N ARG A 47 6.74 -23.85 -19.84
CA ARG A 47 6.29 -22.45 -20.03
C ARG A 47 7.46 -21.51 -20.36
N ARG A 48 8.62 -21.71 -19.75
CA ARG A 48 9.85 -20.95 -20.02
C ARG A 48 10.35 -21.18 -21.44
N GLU A 49 10.25 -22.38 -21.98
CA GLU A 49 10.61 -22.67 -23.37
C GLU A 49 9.73 -21.89 -24.36
N ILE A 50 8.42 -21.76 -24.08
CA ILE A 50 7.51 -20.95 -24.91
C ILE A 50 7.94 -19.48 -24.88
N GLN A 51 8.28 -18.96 -23.70
CA GLN A 51 8.78 -17.59 -23.54
C GLN A 51 10.08 -17.38 -24.32
N GLN A 52 11.03 -18.30 -24.20
CA GLN A 52 12.32 -18.21 -24.89
C GLN A 52 12.14 -18.25 -26.42
N LYS A 53 11.27 -19.12 -26.93
CA LYS A 53 10.91 -19.17 -28.36
C LYS A 53 10.33 -17.84 -28.84
N HIS A 54 9.47 -17.19 -28.04
CA HIS A 54 8.95 -15.87 -28.39
C HIS A 54 10.04 -14.79 -28.39
N GLU A 55 10.90 -14.76 -27.38
CA GLU A 55 12.03 -13.83 -27.33
C GLU A 55 12.94 -13.97 -28.54
N ASP A 56 13.21 -15.20 -28.98
CA ASP A 56 14.05 -15.46 -30.16
C ASP A 56 13.34 -15.08 -31.48
N ARG A 57 12.01 -15.25 -31.57
CA ARG A 57 11.22 -14.72 -32.69
C ARG A 57 11.28 -13.19 -32.75
N VAL A 58 11.14 -12.51 -31.62
CA VAL A 58 11.22 -11.04 -31.53
C VAL A 58 12.62 -10.54 -31.88
N LYS A 59 13.68 -11.19 -31.37
CA LYS A 59 15.07 -10.86 -31.75
C LYS A 59 15.28 -10.99 -33.25
N THR A 60 14.84 -12.11 -33.83
CA THR A 60 14.96 -12.34 -35.28
C THR A 60 14.21 -11.29 -36.09
N ALA A 61 13.00 -10.92 -35.67
CA ALA A 61 12.20 -9.89 -36.32
C ALA A 61 12.89 -8.50 -36.24
N ARG A 62 13.44 -8.14 -35.08
CA ARG A 62 14.22 -6.90 -34.90
C ARG A 62 15.49 -6.89 -35.75
N THR A 63 16.21 -8.01 -35.84
CA THR A 63 17.41 -8.10 -36.70
C THR A 63 17.05 -7.94 -38.17
N LYS A 64 15.95 -8.57 -38.64
CA LYS A 64 15.46 -8.40 -40.02
C LYS A 64 15.07 -6.96 -40.32
N ALA A 65 14.32 -6.33 -39.42
CA ALA A 65 13.92 -4.93 -39.54
C ALA A 65 15.16 -4.00 -39.63
N SER A 66 16.14 -4.21 -38.74
CA SER A 66 17.40 -3.46 -38.74
C SER A 66 18.21 -3.61 -40.03
N ILE A 67 18.20 -4.79 -40.68
CA ILE A 67 18.91 -5.02 -41.96
C ILE A 67 18.23 -4.26 -43.11
N ILE A 68 16.90 -4.16 -43.08
CA ILE A 68 16.09 -3.51 -44.13
C ILE A 68 16.07 -1.97 -43.94
N GLY A 69 16.61 -1.45 -42.83
CA GLY A 69 16.63 -0.02 -42.53
C GLY A 69 15.27 0.54 -42.11
N ALA A 70 14.29 -0.33 -41.83
CA ALA A 70 12.98 0.02 -41.34
C ALA A 70 12.80 -0.50 -39.90
N GLY A 71 12.16 0.28 -39.03
CA GLY A 71 11.80 -0.20 -37.68
C GLY A 71 10.78 -1.34 -37.76
N LEU A 72 10.65 -2.13 -36.67
CA LEU A 72 9.58 -3.12 -36.57
C LEU A 72 8.24 -2.39 -36.61
N THR A 73 7.35 -2.77 -37.54
CA THR A 73 6.05 -2.11 -37.67
C THR A 73 5.15 -2.47 -36.49
N GLN A 74 4.22 -1.58 -36.14
CA GLN A 74 3.26 -1.82 -35.06
C GLN A 74 2.44 -3.09 -35.30
N TYR A 75 1.98 -3.31 -36.53
CA TYR A 75 1.24 -4.51 -36.92
C TYR A 75 2.03 -5.81 -36.70
N GLU A 76 3.32 -5.83 -37.04
CA GLU A 76 4.17 -7.02 -36.81
C GLU A 76 4.44 -7.25 -35.32
N ALA A 77 4.61 -6.18 -34.53
CA ALA A 77 4.78 -6.28 -33.09
C ALA A 77 3.51 -6.82 -32.39
N ASP A 78 2.34 -6.34 -32.80
CA ASP A 78 1.04 -6.79 -32.31
C ASP A 78 0.79 -8.24 -32.69
N ALA A 79 1.05 -8.63 -33.95
CA ALA A 79 0.91 -10.01 -34.41
C ALA A 79 1.81 -11.01 -33.65
N LEU A 80 3.06 -10.63 -33.35
CA LEU A 80 3.96 -11.44 -32.53
C LEU A 80 3.47 -11.59 -31.09
N THR A 81 2.91 -10.51 -30.53
CA THR A 81 2.36 -10.50 -29.17
C THR A 81 1.10 -11.35 -29.06
N ASP A 82 0.19 -11.22 -30.01
CA ASP A 82 -1.05 -12.00 -30.05
C ASP A 82 -0.79 -13.48 -30.29
N SER A 83 0.16 -13.81 -31.17
CA SER A 83 0.61 -15.20 -31.35
C SER A 83 1.17 -15.80 -30.06
N PHE A 84 1.93 -15.03 -29.27
CA PHE A 84 2.47 -15.50 -28.00
C PHE A 84 1.39 -15.69 -26.94
N ARG A 85 0.43 -14.75 -26.85
CA ARG A 85 -0.73 -14.87 -25.95
C ARG A 85 -1.56 -16.10 -26.29
N ALA A 86 -1.83 -16.35 -27.57
CA ALA A 86 -2.56 -17.53 -28.02
C ALA A 86 -1.82 -18.84 -27.67
N GLU A 87 -0.49 -18.87 -27.86
CA GLU A 87 0.34 -20.04 -27.53
C GLU A 87 0.36 -20.33 -26.01
N LEU A 88 0.46 -19.28 -25.18
CA LEU A 88 0.36 -19.42 -23.72
C LEU A 88 -1.02 -19.88 -23.25
N LEU A 89 -2.10 -19.30 -23.80
CA LEU A 89 -3.46 -19.71 -23.46
C LEU A 89 -3.72 -21.16 -23.86
N LYS A 90 -3.21 -21.58 -25.02
CA LYS A 90 -3.26 -22.97 -25.47
C LYS A 90 -2.51 -23.89 -24.51
N PHE A 91 -1.29 -23.53 -24.11
CA PHE A 91 -0.51 -24.30 -23.14
C PHE A 91 -1.22 -24.40 -21.78
N ASP A 92 -1.73 -23.29 -21.25
CA ASP A 92 -2.43 -23.27 -19.98
C ASP A 92 -3.69 -24.18 -20.05
N ARG A 93 -4.47 -24.10 -21.14
CA ARG A 93 -5.70 -24.88 -21.33
C ARG A 93 -5.48 -26.37 -21.60
N GLU A 94 -4.54 -26.72 -22.48
CA GLU A 94 -4.37 -28.08 -22.98
C GLU A 94 -3.34 -28.89 -22.20
N ARG A 95 -2.40 -28.23 -21.50
CA ARG A 95 -1.29 -28.89 -20.80
C ARG A 95 -1.30 -28.68 -19.29
N VAL A 96 -1.49 -27.44 -18.81
CA VAL A 96 -1.44 -27.14 -17.38
C VAL A 96 -2.68 -27.65 -16.67
N LEU A 97 -3.87 -27.26 -17.14
CA LEU A 97 -5.14 -27.66 -16.49
C LEU A 97 -5.31 -29.18 -16.42
N PRO A 98 -5.14 -29.96 -17.51
CA PRO A 98 -5.34 -31.42 -17.44
C PRO A 98 -4.32 -32.12 -16.54
N ALA A 99 -3.08 -31.62 -16.49
CA ALA A 99 -2.04 -32.19 -15.63
C ALA A 99 -2.30 -31.90 -14.15
N TRP A 100 -2.78 -30.70 -13.84
CA TRP A 100 -3.16 -30.32 -12.49
C TRP A 100 -4.39 -31.09 -12.01
N ASP A 101 -5.43 -31.20 -12.83
CA ASP A 101 -6.64 -31.97 -12.54
C ASP A 101 -6.30 -33.46 -12.32
N GLY A 102 -5.40 -34.01 -13.14
CA GLY A 102 -4.89 -35.36 -12.98
C GLY A 102 -4.16 -35.57 -11.64
N LEU A 103 -3.27 -34.64 -11.27
CA LEU A 103 -2.56 -34.68 -10.00
C LEU A 103 -3.51 -34.59 -8.81
N VAL A 104 -4.45 -33.63 -8.83
CA VAL A 104 -5.43 -33.44 -7.75
C VAL A 104 -6.30 -34.68 -7.59
N THR A 105 -6.77 -35.26 -8.70
CA THR A 105 -7.56 -36.51 -8.67
C THR A 105 -6.75 -37.65 -8.04
N LYS A 106 -5.48 -37.81 -8.44
CA LYS A 106 -4.58 -38.84 -7.88
C LYS A 106 -4.36 -38.64 -6.37
N GLN A 107 -4.12 -37.40 -5.94
CA GLN A 107 -3.94 -37.08 -4.52
C GLN A 107 -5.23 -37.31 -3.73
N GLN A 108 -6.40 -36.96 -4.27
CA GLN A 108 -7.69 -37.23 -3.62
C GLN A 108 -7.95 -38.72 -3.45
N VAL A 109 -7.68 -39.55 -4.47
CA VAL A 109 -7.77 -41.02 -4.37
C VAL A 109 -6.82 -41.56 -3.29
N ALA A 110 -5.58 -41.06 -3.26
CA ALA A 110 -4.59 -41.50 -2.27
C ALA A 110 -4.99 -41.09 -0.85
N LEU A 111 -5.47 -39.86 -0.65
CA LEU A 111 -5.91 -39.36 0.65
C LEU A 111 -7.18 -40.06 1.13
N GLU A 112 -8.09 -40.41 0.21
CA GLU A 112 -9.26 -41.23 0.53
C GLU A 112 -8.84 -42.63 1.01
N ALA A 113 -7.90 -43.26 0.30
CA ALA A 113 -7.37 -44.58 0.67
C ALA A 113 -6.65 -44.57 2.03
N LEU A 114 -6.00 -43.44 2.36
CA LEU A 114 -5.37 -43.20 3.66
C LEU A 114 -6.38 -42.81 4.77
N GLY A 115 -7.67 -42.77 4.46
CA GLY A 115 -8.73 -42.49 5.44
C GLY A 115 -8.79 -41.03 5.89
N VAL A 116 -8.32 -40.10 5.05
CA VAL A 116 -8.39 -38.66 5.35
C VAL A 116 -9.84 -38.18 5.20
N PRO A 117 -10.45 -37.59 6.26
CA PRO A 117 -11.82 -37.13 6.18
C PRO A 117 -12.04 -36.07 5.10
N ALA A 118 -13.19 -36.15 4.41
CA ALA A 118 -13.63 -35.23 3.37
C ALA A 118 -12.68 -35.05 2.16
N MET A 119 -11.69 -35.95 1.99
CA MET A 119 -10.79 -35.96 0.83
C MET A 119 -11.10 -37.18 -0.03
N PHE A 120 -11.93 -36.98 -1.05
CA PHE A 120 -12.32 -38.01 -2.01
C PHE A 120 -12.56 -37.37 -3.39
N PRO A 121 -12.43 -38.13 -4.49
CA PRO A 121 -12.78 -37.64 -5.82
C PRO A 121 -14.30 -37.46 -5.91
N SER A 122 -14.74 -36.23 -6.21
CA SER A 122 -16.16 -35.95 -6.48
C SER A 122 -16.33 -35.20 -7.80
N THR A 123 -17.37 -35.59 -8.55
CA THR A 123 -17.86 -34.90 -9.74
C THR A 123 -19.05 -33.98 -9.43
N GLN A 124 -19.57 -34.00 -8.20
CA GLN A 124 -20.75 -33.22 -7.83
C GLN A 124 -20.39 -31.74 -7.57
N PRO A 125 -21.11 -30.77 -8.17
CA PRO A 125 -20.92 -29.34 -7.91
C PRO A 125 -20.94 -28.92 -6.43
N PRO A 126 -21.86 -29.38 -5.56
CA PRO A 126 -21.90 -28.94 -4.16
C PRO A 126 -20.68 -29.37 -3.33
N ASP A 127 -19.99 -30.45 -3.70
CA ASP A 127 -18.73 -30.87 -3.07
C ASP A 127 -17.53 -30.02 -3.55
N ARG A 128 -17.71 -29.33 -4.69
CA ARG A 128 -16.72 -28.46 -5.35
C ARG A 128 -16.94 -26.98 -5.00
N GLU A 129 -18.15 -26.59 -4.59
CA GLU A 129 -18.54 -25.21 -4.27
C GLU A 129 -18.16 -24.77 -2.84
N VAL A 130 -17.85 -23.47 -2.71
CA VAL A 130 -17.49 -22.84 -1.42
C VAL A 130 -18.77 -22.58 -0.62
N ARG A 131 -19.08 -23.43 0.38
CA ARG A 131 -20.04 -23.04 1.43
C ARG A 131 -19.32 -22.25 2.53
N GLY A 132 -19.72 -20.99 2.71
CA GLY A 132 -19.32 -20.18 3.87
C GLY A 132 -19.72 -20.85 5.19
N MET A 133 -18.92 -20.67 6.23
CA MET A 133 -19.16 -21.29 7.54
C MET A 133 -20.52 -20.87 8.14
N PRO A 134 -21.28 -21.80 8.75
CA PRO A 134 -22.41 -21.46 9.61
C PRO A 134 -21.98 -21.02 11.01
N ALA A 135 -22.82 -20.18 11.61
CA ALA A 135 -22.63 -19.36 12.81
C ALA A 135 -22.57 -20.11 14.17
N ILE A 136 -21.87 -21.25 14.28
CA ILE A 136 -21.81 -22.03 15.53
C ILE A 136 -20.36 -22.30 15.95
N PHE A 137 -19.65 -21.28 16.44
CA PHE A 137 -18.41 -21.44 17.21
C PHE A 137 -18.32 -20.30 18.24
N ARG A 138 -18.77 -20.55 19.48
CA ARG A 138 -18.79 -19.59 20.60
C ARG A 138 -18.09 -20.11 21.88
N ASP A 139 -17.20 -21.09 21.79
CA ASP A 139 -16.57 -21.70 22.98
C ASP A 139 -15.02 -21.64 22.94
N PRO A 140 -14.35 -20.98 23.90
CA PRO A 140 -12.89 -20.79 23.94
C PRO A 140 -12.07 -22.05 24.20
N SER A 141 -12.68 -23.12 24.73
CA SER A 141 -11.99 -24.36 25.09
C SER A 141 -11.40 -25.15 23.89
N TYR A 142 -11.79 -24.79 22.66
CA TYR A 142 -11.41 -25.49 21.43
C TYR A 142 -10.17 -24.91 20.72
N LEU A 143 -9.70 -23.70 21.11
CA LEU A 143 -8.52 -23.05 20.54
C LEU A 143 -7.20 -23.66 21.02
N ASP A 144 -7.14 -24.12 22.27
CA ASP A 144 -5.91 -24.65 22.87
C ASP A 144 -5.47 -26.00 22.28
N LEU A 145 -6.43 -26.86 21.93
CA LEU A 145 -6.12 -28.17 21.34
C LEU A 145 -5.59 -28.03 19.89
N GLY A 146 -6.14 -27.09 19.12
CA GLY A 146 -5.69 -26.77 17.75
C GLY A 146 -4.29 -26.13 17.72
N LEU A 147 -4.00 -25.24 18.68
CA LEU A 147 -2.68 -24.62 18.81
C LEU A 147 -1.61 -25.62 19.30
N ALA A 148 -1.96 -26.56 20.17
CA ALA A 148 -1.07 -27.63 20.62
C ALA A 148 -0.67 -28.56 19.45
N LEU A 149 -1.63 -28.95 18.60
CA LEU A 149 -1.38 -29.79 17.42
C LEU A 149 -0.46 -29.10 16.40
N LEU A 150 -0.71 -27.81 16.12
CA LEU A 150 0.12 -27.00 15.22
C LEU A 150 1.57 -26.82 15.72
N ARG A 151 1.76 -26.66 17.03
CA ARG A 151 3.10 -26.58 17.66
C ARG A 151 3.85 -27.92 17.60
N ARG A 152 3.13 -29.06 17.70
CA ARG A 152 3.72 -30.40 17.66
C ARG A 152 4.12 -30.82 16.25
N LEU A 153 3.26 -30.56 15.26
CA LEU A 153 3.58 -30.75 13.83
C LEU A 153 4.82 -29.95 13.41
N ARG A 154 4.94 -28.70 13.87
CA ARG A 154 6.13 -27.85 13.63
C ARG A 154 7.43 -28.47 14.15
N ARG A 155 7.43 -29.14 15.31
CA ARG A 155 8.63 -29.79 15.86
C ARG A 155 9.05 -31.03 15.05
N ILE A 156 8.09 -31.79 14.55
CA ILE A 156 8.33 -33.01 13.76
C ILE A 156 8.96 -32.65 12.40
N PHE A 157 8.43 -31.62 11.72
CA PHE A 157 8.99 -31.16 10.44
C PHE A 157 10.41 -30.56 10.58
N ALA A 158 10.72 -29.89 11.70
CA ALA A 158 12.06 -29.34 11.95
C ALA A 158 13.12 -30.43 12.20
N LEU A 159 12.76 -31.56 12.83
CA LEU A 159 13.67 -32.68 13.09
C LEU A 159 13.98 -33.50 11.82
N SER A 160 13.00 -33.63 10.92
CA SER A 160 13.19 -34.28 9.62
C SER A 160 14.17 -33.52 8.71
N GLU A 161 14.12 -32.19 8.73
CA GLU A 161 15.01 -31.33 7.93
C GLU A 161 16.46 -31.37 8.43
N ALA A 162 16.67 -31.53 9.74
CA ALA A 162 17.99 -31.70 10.34
C ALA A 162 18.64 -33.04 9.95
N ASN A 163 17.84 -34.13 9.93
CA ASN A 163 18.33 -35.46 9.55
C ASN A 163 18.63 -35.57 8.05
N ALA A 164 17.85 -34.91 7.17
CA ALA A 164 18.14 -34.87 5.74
C ALA A 164 19.46 -34.14 5.42
N ARG A 165 19.78 -33.07 6.16
CA ARG A 165 21.05 -32.33 6.01
C ARG A 165 22.28 -33.07 6.55
N LEU A 166 22.09 -34.02 7.46
CA LEU A 166 23.15 -34.86 8.00
C LEU A 166 23.50 -36.03 7.07
N MET A 167 22.51 -36.61 6.38
CA MET A 167 22.73 -37.70 5.42
C MET A 167 23.45 -37.23 4.15
N ASP A 168 23.19 -36.00 3.69
CA ASP A 168 23.76 -35.44 2.44
C ASP A 168 25.25 -35.07 2.57
N LYS A 169 25.76 -34.90 3.81
CA LYS A 169 27.18 -34.64 4.07
C LYS A 169 28.07 -35.89 4.09
N SER A 170 27.48 -37.09 4.04
CA SER A 170 28.23 -38.36 4.16
C SER A 170 28.65 -38.98 2.82
N ARG A 171 28.27 -38.39 1.67
CA ARG A 171 28.55 -38.94 0.33
C ARG A 171 29.17 -37.90 -0.61
N ALA A 172 30.40 -37.44 -0.35
CA ALA A 172 31.25 -36.85 -1.40
C ALA A 172 32.73 -36.74 -1.00
N SER A 173 33.55 -37.71 -1.44
CA SER A 173 34.99 -37.63 -1.77
C SER A 173 35.42 -39.02 -2.29
N PRO A 174 36.35 -39.18 -3.25
CA PRO A 174 37.63 -38.46 -3.44
C PRO A 174 37.85 -37.94 -4.89
N GLY A 175 38.68 -36.94 -5.21
CA GLY A 175 40.14 -36.89 -5.11
C GLY A 175 40.75 -36.50 -6.49
N VAL A 176 41.76 -35.61 -6.51
CA VAL A 176 42.89 -35.45 -7.47
C VAL A 176 43.27 -33.95 -7.64
N ALA A 177 44.59 -33.71 -7.70
CA ALA A 177 45.31 -32.49 -7.35
C ALA A 177 45.99 -31.74 -8.53
N ARG A 178 46.31 -30.44 -8.27
CA ARG A 178 47.34 -29.55 -8.90
C ARG A 178 47.08 -29.11 -10.36
N ASN A 179 47.39 -27.90 -10.86
CA ASN A 179 48.34 -26.86 -10.45
C ASN A 179 48.04 -25.49 -11.17
N HIS A 180 48.30 -24.38 -10.46
CA HIS A 180 48.91 -23.10 -10.89
C HIS A 180 48.20 -21.98 -11.71
N LYS A 181 48.18 -20.81 -11.04
CA LYS A 181 48.49 -19.41 -11.42
C LYS A 181 47.47 -18.55 -12.21
N GLY A 182 47.04 -17.45 -11.55
CA GLY A 182 46.96 -16.11 -12.16
C GLY A 182 45.62 -15.36 -12.06
N GLY A 183 45.56 -14.32 -11.20
CA GLY A 183 44.95 -13.02 -11.52
C GLY A 183 43.44 -12.77 -11.36
N VAL A 184 43.15 -11.76 -10.53
CA VAL A 184 42.06 -10.74 -10.64
C VAL A 184 40.64 -11.09 -10.12
N ALA A 185 40.27 -10.33 -9.08
CA ALA A 185 38.95 -9.85 -8.63
C ALA A 185 37.65 -10.61 -8.98
N ARG A 186 36.88 -10.97 -7.93
CA ARG A 186 35.45 -10.62 -7.74
C ARG A 186 34.92 -11.17 -6.41
N ALA A 187 34.49 -10.27 -5.53
CA ALA A 187 33.72 -10.60 -4.35
C ALA A 187 32.29 -10.99 -4.74
N TRP A 188 31.84 -12.14 -4.27
CA TRP A 188 30.49 -12.66 -4.48
C TRP A 188 29.53 -11.99 -3.48
N HIS A 189 28.52 -11.29 -4.00
CA HIS A 189 27.31 -10.93 -3.25
C HIS A 189 26.24 -11.98 -3.52
N THR A 190 25.93 -12.76 -2.48
CA THR A 190 24.83 -13.72 -2.42
C THR A 190 23.51 -12.95 -2.42
N ARG A 191 22.89 -12.76 -3.60
CA ARG A 191 21.53 -12.21 -3.70
C ARG A 191 20.50 -13.29 -3.38
N HIS A 192 19.84 -13.14 -2.24
CA HIS A 192 18.55 -13.79 -1.97
C HIS A 192 17.49 -13.19 -2.90
N ILE A 193 16.99 -13.98 -3.86
CA ILE A 193 15.90 -13.59 -4.75
C ILE A 193 14.65 -14.37 -4.34
N SER A 194 13.69 -13.67 -3.75
CA SER A 194 12.34 -14.14 -3.42
C SER A 194 11.44 -14.00 -4.65
N LEU A 195 11.02 -15.12 -5.24
CA LEU A 195 10.05 -15.17 -6.34
C LEU A 195 8.70 -15.69 -5.83
N ARG A 196 7.63 -14.92 -6.05
CA ARG A 196 6.23 -15.33 -5.86
C ARG A 196 5.65 -15.70 -7.23
N PRO A 197 5.03 -16.87 -7.43
CA PRO A 197 4.12 -17.10 -8.55
C PRO A 197 2.71 -16.61 -8.18
N ARG A 198 2.06 -15.91 -9.11
CA ARG A 198 0.62 -15.58 -9.06
C ARG A 198 -0.17 -16.85 -9.39
N THR A 199 -1.04 -17.28 -8.47
CA THR A 199 -1.96 -18.40 -8.64
C THR A 199 -3.13 -17.99 -9.55
N ALA A 200 -3.29 -18.69 -10.67
CA ALA A 200 -4.53 -18.71 -11.42
C ALA A 200 -5.64 -19.36 -10.57
N LEU A 201 -6.85 -18.77 -10.61
CA LEU A 201 -8.02 -19.19 -9.85
C LEU A 201 -8.81 -20.29 -10.58
N LEU A 202 -9.52 -21.10 -9.77
CA LEU A 202 -10.43 -22.26 -10.06
C LEU A 202 -9.73 -23.64 -9.98
N SER A 203 -10.23 -24.71 -9.37
CA SER A 203 -11.38 -25.03 -8.51
C SER A 203 -10.94 -26.23 -7.61
N CYS A 204 -10.67 -26.01 -6.33
CA CYS A 204 -10.45 -27.07 -5.32
C CYS A 204 -11.24 -26.69 -4.07
N SER A 205 -11.82 -27.67 -3.36
CA SER A 205 -12.64 -27.40 -2.17
C SER A 205 -11.85 -26.62 -1.11
N ALA A 206 -12.56 -25.77 -0.36
CA ALA A 206 -11.98 -24.82 0.60
C ALA A 206 -11.10 -25.49 1.67
N HIS A 207 -11.39 -26.76 2.02
CA HIS A 207 -10.63 -27.51 3.03
C HIS A 207 -9.26 -27.96 2.51
N ALA A 208 -9.15 -28.38 1.25
CA ALA A 208 -7.88 -28.74 0.63
C ALA A 208 -6.98 -27.51 0.42
N ARG A 209 -7.57 -26.36 0.07
CA ARG A 209 -6.84 -25.09 -0.05
C ARG A 209 -6.30 -24.61 1.29
N TYR A 210 -7.03 -24.77 2.39
CA TYR A 210 -6.58 -24.35 3.71
C TYR A 210 -5.45 -25.24 4.26
N LEU A 211 -5.53 -26.56 4.03
CA LEU A 211 -4.51 -27.52 4.49
C LEU A 211 -3.23 -27.46 3.63
N LEU A 212 -3.35 -27.27 2.31
CA LEU A 212 -2.19 -27.09 1.44
C LEU A 212 -1.51 -25.73 1.67
N LEU A 213 -2.28 -24.65 1.93
CA LEU A 213 -1.75 -23.35 2.33
C LEU A 213 -0.99 -23.44 3.66
N LEU A 214 -1.45 -24.26 4.61
CA LEU A 214 -0.74 -24.50 5.88
C LEU A 214 0.54 -25.34 5.71
N LEU A 215 0.59 -26.25 4.73
CA LEU A 215 1.74 -27.15 4.50
C LEU A 215 2.78 -26.61 3.51
N THR A 216 2.42 -25.66 2.64
CA THR A 216 3.34 -24.98 1.71
C THR A 216 3.89 -23.65 2.23
N LEU A 217 3.61 -23.29 3.49
CA LEU A 217 4.32 -22.21 4.17
C LEU A 217 5.80 -22.60 4.34
N ARG A 218 6.63 -22.26 3.35
CA ARG A 218 7.91 -21.61 3.68
C ARG A 218 7.58 -20.60 4.78
N ALA A 219 8.25 -20.67 5.93
CA ALA A 219 8.10 -19.73 7.01
C ALA A 219 8.28 -18.30 6.47
N ARG A 220 7.18 -17.68 6.03
CA ARG A 220 7.07 -16.24 5.97
C ARG A 220 7.01 -15.81 7.43
N PRO A 221 7.76 -14.78 7.87
CA PRO A 221 7.45 -14.15 9.14
C PRO A 221 5.95 -13.85 9.11
N ALA A 222 5.22 -14.29 10.15
CA ALA A 222 3.79 -14.03 10.25
C ALA A 222 3.59 -12.53 10.02
N MET A 223 2.89 -12.16 8.94
CA MET A 223 2.72 -10.76 8.61
C MET A 223 1.81 -10.14 9.68
N PRO A 224 2.24 -9.10 10.40
CA PRO A 224 1.52 -8.55 11.54
C PRO A 224 0.29 -7.75 11.09
N TYR A 225 -0.90 -8.35 11.20
CA TYR A 225 -2.18 -7.72 10.93
C TYR A 225 -3.05 -7.65 12.19
N VAL A 226 -3.89 -6.62 12.26
CA VAL A 226 -5.00 -6.50 13.21
C VAL A 226 -6.31 -6.54 12.44
N ASP A 227 -7.12 -7.58 12.68
CA ASP A 227 -8.41 -7.73 12.03
C ASP A 227 -9.49 -6.93 12.79
N LEU A 228 -10.10 -5.98 12.10
CA LEU A 228 -11.23 -5.16 12.54
C LEU A 228 -12.49 -5.71 11.87
N VAL A 229 -13.26 -6.50 12.62
CA VAL A 229 -14.44 -7.20 12.10
C VAL A 229 -15.67 -6.75 12.86
N SER A 230 -16.63 -6.17 12.14
CA SER A 230 -17.95 -5.85 12.66
C SER A 230 -19.03 -6.43 11.73
N SER A 231 -20.30 -6.18 12.06
CA SER A 231 -21.42 -6.65 11.22
C SER A 231 -21.46 -5.96 9.85
N ASP A 232 -20.98 -4.71 9.76
CA ASP A 232 -21.04 -3.86 8.58
C ASP A 232 -19.68 -3.53 7.97
N ASP A 233 -18.56 -3.79 8.67
CA ASP A 233 -17.20 -3.48 8.24
C ASP A 233 -16.25 -4.69 8.32
N TYR A 234 -15.24 -4.65 7.45
CA TYR A 234 -14.07 -5.51 7.52
C TYR A 234 -12.84 -4.73 7.08
N ALA A 235 -11.87 -4.61 7.98
CA ALA A 235 -10.53 -4.13 7.67
C ALA A 235 -9.48 -5.01 8.34
N ALA A 236 -8.32 -5.18 7.72
CA ALA A 236 -7.16 -5.81 8.31
C ALA A 236 -6.00 -4.82 8.24
N ILE A 237 -5.65 -4.23 9.39
CA ILE A 237 -4.65 -3.17 9.49
C ILE A 237 -3.27 -3.79 9.62
N SER A 238 -2.40 -3.53 8.65
CA SER A 238 -1.01 -3.95 8.68
C SER A 238 -0.21 -3.01 9.58
N TYR A 239 0.74 -3.56 10.34
CA TYR A 239 1.69 -2.74 11.09
C TYR A 239 3.14 -3.17 10.88
N ALA A 240 4.09 -2.32 11.23
CA ALA A 240 5.52 -2.63 11.28
C ALA A 240 6.07 -2.20 12.64
N THR A 241 7.08 -2.90 13.16
CA THR A 241 7.68 -2.57 14.45
C THR A 241 9.17 -2.89 14.49
N ASN A 242 9.92 -2.16 15.34
CA ASN A 242 11.35 -2.38 15.56
C ASN A 242 11.62 -3.53 16.54
N ALA A 243 10.56 -4.15 17.09
CA ALA A 243 10.68 -5.33 17.93
C ALA A 243 11.39 -6.48 17.18
N PRO A 244 12.31 -7.22 17.82
CA PRO A 244 13.09 -8.28 17.15
C PRO A 244 12.26 -9.38 16.47
N ALA A 245 11.06 -9.64 16.99
CA ALA A 245 10.13 -10.63 16.45
C ALA A 245 9.24 -10.10 15.32
N GLY A 246 9.29 -8.79 15.02
CA GLY A 246 8.37 -8.13 14.08
C GLY A 246 6.93 -8.06 14.57
N THR A 247 6.70 -8.24 15.87
CA THR A 247 5.38 -8.23 16.52
C THR A 247 5.44 -7.53 17.87
N VAL A 248 4.32 -6.97 18.34
CA VAL A 248 4.26 -6.25 19.63
C VAL A 248 4.71 -7.06 20.84
N GLY A 249 4.55 -8.39 20.80
CA GLY A 249 5.01 -9.27 21.90
C GLY A 249 6.53 -9.26 22.15
N GLY A 250 7.32 -8.62 21.28
CA GLY A 250 8.75 -8.40 21.48
C GLY A 250 9.11 -7.00 22.01
N PHE A 251 8.13 -6.21 22.47
CA PHE A 251 8.37 -4.89 23.05
C PHE A 251 9.17 -5.00 24.34
N ASP A 252 10.07 -4.05 24.55
CA ASP A 252 10.79 -3.89 25.81
C ASP A 252 9.90 -3.12 26.80
N PRO A 253 9.46 -3.72 27.92
CA PRO A 253 8.54 -3.06 28.85
C PRO A 253 9.09 -1.77 29.46
N GLU A 254 10.41 -1.60 29.54
CA GLU A 254 11.05 -0.41 30.13
C GLU A 254 11.16 0.75 29.13
N LYS A 255 10.96 0.49 27.83
CA LYS A 255 10.96 1.54 26.81
C LYS A 255 9.54 2.07 26.58
N PRO A 256 9.32 3.39 26.48
CA PRO A 256 8.03 3.93 26.05
C PRO A 256 7.69 3.55 24.61
N THR A 257 6.39 3.49 24.29
CA THR A 257 5.91 3.20 22.93
C THR A 257 5.75 4.48 22.13
N LEU A 258 6.27 4.47 20.90
CA LEU A 258 6.11 5.50 19.89
C LEU A 258 5.32 4.93 18.70
N VAL A 259 4.10 5.41 18.53
CA VAL A 259 3.26 5.13 17.37
C VAL A 259 3.55 6.16 16.28
N ILE A 260 3.77 5.72 15.05
CA ILE A 260 3.98 6.61 13.91
C ILE A 260 2.88 6.36 12.87
N LEU A 261 2.30 7.44 12.36
CA LEU A 261 1.45 7.40 11.17
C LEU A 261 2.30 7.76 9.95
N HIS A 262 2.13 7.06 8.83
CA HIS A 262 2.93 7.30 7.64
C HIS A 262 2.54 8.60 6.93
N PRO A 263 3.40 9.17 6.07
CA PRO A 263 3.06 10.36 5.27
C PRO A 263 1.94 10.10 4.25
N LEU A 264 1.29 11.17 3.77
CA LEU A 264 0.21 11.09 2.79
C LEU A 264 0.71 10.50 1.46
N PHE A 265 -0.10 9.68 0.79
CA PHE A 265 0.23 8.93 -0.45
C PHE A 265 1.43 7.98 -0.34
N LEU A 266 1.91 7.71 0.88
CA LEU A 266 2.95 6.74 1.17
C LEU A 266 2.40 5.65 2.10
N ASP A 267 3.28 4.78 2.62
CA ASP A 267 2.94 3.74 3.59
C ASP A 267 4.06 3.58 4.64
N SER A 268 3.94 2.61 5.53
CA SER A 268 4.92 2.32 6.57
C SER A 268 6.35 2.11 6.06
N THR A 269 6.57 1.70 4.80
CA THR A 269 7.92 1.52 4.24
C THR A 269 8.71 2.83 4.13
N TRP A 270 8.01 3.97 4.11
CA TRP A 270 8.60 5.30 4.05
C TRP A 270 8.94 5.89 5.43
N THR A 271 8.76 5.12 6.50
CA THR A 271 9.17 5.52 7.87
C THR A 271 10.56 5.00 8.25
N HIS A 272 11.31 4.44 7.30
CA HIS A 272 12.69 3.99 7.51
C HIS A 272 13.61 5.05 8.16
N PRO A 273 13.48 6.37 7.89
CA PRO A 273 14.34 7.36 8.57
C PRO A 273 14.08 7.44 10.07
N GLN A 274 12.90 7.04 10.57
CA GLN A 274 12.59 6.96 11.99
C GLN A 274 13.07 5.64 12.59
N PHE A 275 12.91 4.52 11.86
CA PHE A 275 13.38 3.20 12.27
C PHE A 275 14.91 3.09 12.36
N ASP A 276 15.62 3.74 11.45
CA ASP A 276 17.08 3.66 11.38
C ASP A 276 17.76 4.70 12.28
N ASP A 277 17.00 5.63 12.85
CA ASP A 277 17.55 6.67 13.72
C ASP A 277 17.89 6.11 15.11
N PRO A 278 19.17 6.12 15.52
CA PRO A 278 19.58 5.58 16.82
C PRO A 278 18.95 6.32 18.01
N ARG A 279 18.55 7.59 17.83
CA ARG A 279 17.91 8.39 18.88
C ARG A 279 16.50 7.90 19.20
N LEU A 280 15.81 7.35 18.21
CA LEU A 280 14.46 6.82 18.36
C LEU A 280 14.48 5.31 18.58
N ASN A 281 15.10 4.56 17.66
CA ASN A 281 15.12 3.10 17.69
C ASN A 281 15.77 2.52 18.97
N GLY A 282 16.79 3.19 19.50
CA GLY A 282 17.46 2.78 20.74
C GLY A 282 16.58 2.96 21.98
N ASN A 283 15.72 3.97 22.00
CA ASN A 283 15.06 4.47 23.22
C ASN A 283 13.55 4.16 23.29
N PHE A 284 12.92 3.81 22.17
CA PHE A 284 11.47 3.61 22.08
C PHE A 284 11.13 2.26 21.44
N ASN A 285 9.99 1.68 21.85
CA ASN A 285 9.31 0.66 21.05
C ASN A 285 8.54 1.38 19.94
N ILE A 286 8.93 1.18 18.69
CA ILE A 286 8.33 1.86 17.54
C ILE A 286 7.31 0.92 16.90
N ILE A 287 6.12 1.44 16.63
CA ILE A 287 5.09 0.78 15.82
C ILE A 287 4.52 1.76 14.81
N VAL A 288 4.33 1.29 13.58
CA VAL A 288 3.80 2.09 12.47
C VAL A 288 2.62 1.35 11.87
N PHE A 289 1.48 2.01 11.76
CA PHE A 289 0.28 1.46 11.16
C PHE A 289 0.14 1.96 9.73
N ASP A 290 -0.08 1.05 8.78
CA ASP A 290 -0.65 1.40 7.48
C ASP A 290 -2.13 1.70 7.70
N THR A 291 -2.63 2.87 7.31
CA THR A 291 -4.07 3.14 7.40
C THR A 291 -4.86 2.12 6.57
N ARG A 292 -6.17 2.01 6.82
CA ARG A 292 -7.00 1.00 6.15
C ARG A 292 -6.90 1.01 4.61
N THR A 293 -6.61 2.17 4.00
CA THR A 293 -6.54 2.37 2.55
C THR A 293 -5.12 2.34 1.97
N THR A 294 -4.08 2.09 2.76
CA THR A 294 -2.67 2.21 2.33
C THR A 294 -1.85 0.96 2.62
N GLY A 295 -0.66 0.92 2.02
CA GLY A 295 0.34 -0.11 2.24
C GLY A 295 -0.18 -1.53 2.05
N LYS A 296 -0.05 -2.34 3.09
CA LYS A 296 -0.43 -3.76 3.07
C LYS A 296 -1.78 -4.02 3.73
N SER A 297 -2.43 -2.98 4.25
CA SER A 297 -3.75 -3.08 4.87
C SER A 297 -4.81 -3.51 3.84
N LEU A 298 -5.83 -4.21 4.32
CA LEU A 298 -6.98 -4.64 3.52
C LEU A 298 -8.23 -3.99 4.09
N TYR A 299 -9.19 -3.67 3.23
CA TYR A 299 -10.44 -3.05 3.67
C TYR A 299 -11.58 -3.37 2.71
N ARG A 300 -12.79 -3.29 3.23
CA ARG A 300 -14.01 -3.25 2.42
C ARG A 300 -14.28 -1.79 2.00
N PRO A 301 -14.45 -1.50 0.69
CA PRO A 301 -14.81 -0.18 0.22
C PRO A 301 -16.10 0.32 0.87
N THR A 302 -16.10 1.57 1.31
CA THR A 302 -17.23 2.22 1.98
C THR A 302 -17.16 3.74 1.80
N GLY A 303 -18.30 4.39 1.62
CA GLY A 303 -18.39 5.85 1.61
C GLY A 303 -18.31 6.49 3.00
N ARG A 304 -18.23 5.67 4.06
CA ARG A 304 -18.17 6.14 5.45
C ARG A 304 -16.75 6.41 5.94
N HIS A 305 -15.73 6.14 5.13
CA HIS A 305 -14.35 6.29 5.57
C HIS A 305 -13.93 7.77 5.64
N ASP A 306 -13.68 8.25 6.86
CA ASP A 306 -13.10 9.57 7.14
C ASP A 306 -12.00 9.48 8.21
N LEU A 307 -11.49 10.64 8.65
CA LEU A 307 -10.42 10.70 9.66
C LEU A 307 -10.90 10.35 11.09
N TRP A 308 -12.21 10.36 11.36
CA TRP A 308 -12.76 9.87 12.63
C TRP A 308 -12.79 8.34 12.66
N VAL A 309 -13.15 7.71 11.54
CA VAL A 309 -12.99 6.27 11.35
C VAL A 309 -11.52 5.87 11.47
N ALA A 310 -10.59 6.61 10.88
CA ALA A 310 -9.15 6.32 11.02
C ALA A 310 -8.66 6.42 12.48
N ALA A 311 -9.21 7.33 13.28
CA ALA A 311 -8.93 7.42 14.71
C ALA A 311 -9.52 6.22 15.48
N ALA A 312 -10.74 5.80 15.13
CA ALA A 312 -11.36 4.60 15.70
C ALA A 312 -10.56 3.33 15.34
N ASP A 313 -10.10 3.18 14.09
CA ASP A 313 -9.23 2.09 13.66
C ASP A 313 -7.97 2.00 14.54
N LEU A 314 -7.36 3.15 14.86
CA LEU A 314 -6.20 3.21 15.74
C LEU A 314 -6.54 2.74 17.15
N ALA A 315 -7.68 3.16 17.71
CA ALA A 315 -8.13 2.71 19.04
C ALA A 315 -8.42 1.20 19.08
N HIS A 316 -9.02 0.64 18.03
CA HIS A 316 -9.14 -0.81 17.89
C HIS A 316 -7.77 -1.50 17.84
N CYS A 317 -6.81 -0.94 17.10
CA CYS A 317 -5.45 -1.47 17.05
C CYS A 317 -4.80 -1.47 18.43
N PHE A 318 -4.93 -0.39 19.20
CA PHE A 318 -4.45 -0.33 20.59
C PHE A 318 -5.07 -1.43 21.45
N TYR A 319 -6.39 -1.62 21.35
CA TYR A 319 -7.09 -2.65 22.12
C TYR A 319 -6.62 -4.06 21.77
N HIS A 320 -6.64 -4.43 20.49
CA HIS A 320 -6.33 -5.79 20.05
C HIS A 320 -4.84 -6.15 20.23
N LEU A 321 -3.95 -5.18 20.07
CA LEU A 321 -2.51 -5.36 20.32
C LEU A 321 -2.13 -5.18 21.79
N ARG A 322 -3.08 -4.82 22.65
CA ARG A 322 -2.85 -4.54 24.08
C ARG A 322 -1.78 -3.48 24.29
N LEU A 323 -1.79 -2.45 23.43
CA LEU A 323 -0.80 -1.39 23.50
C LEU A 323 -1.03 -0.54 24.76
N PRO A 324 0.06 -0.15 25.44
CA PRO A 324 0.00 0.86 26.49
C PRO A 324 -0.39 2.23 25.88
N PRO A 325 -0.71 3.23 26.71
CA PRO A 325 -0.70 4.61 26.27
C PRO A 325 0.64 4.95 25.59
N ALA A 326 0.59 5.65 24.46
CA ALA A 326 1.78 5.85 23.61
C ALA A 326 1.97 7.31 23.20
N HIS A 327 3.19 7.65 22.83
CA HIS A 327 3.49 8.89 22.11
C HIS A 327 3.15 8.70 20.63
N ILE A 328 2.55 9.70 19.98
CA ILE A 328 2.14 9.60 18.57
C ILE A 328 2.89 10.64 17.74
N LEU A 329 3.57 10.18 16.69
CA LEU A 329 4.15 11.02 15.64
C LEU A 329 3.29 10.93 14.38
N ALA A 330 2.69 12.05 13.98
CA ALA A 330 1.75 12.08 12.86
C ALA A 330 2.11 13.21 11.88
N PRO A 331 2.46 12.88 10.63
CA PRO A 331 2.68 13.86 9.58
C PRO A 331 1.39 14.26 8.86
N GLU A 332 1.34 15.52 8.41
CA GLU A 332 0.44 16.03 7.38
C GLU A 332 -1.04 15.75 7.70
N LEU A 333 -1.74 15.10 6.77
CA LEU A 333 -3.14 14.67 6.91
C LEU A 333 -3.38 13.91 8.21
N HIS A 334 -2.47 13.02 8.58
CA HIS A 334 -2.65 12.16 9.73
C HIS A 334 -2.48 12.90 11.07
N SER A 335 -1.96 14.13 11.06
CA SER A 335 -2.01 15.04 12.23
C SER A 335 -3.44 15.21 12.72
N TRP A 336 -4.39 15.33 11.78
CA TRP A 336 -5.82 15.46 12.06
C TRP A 336 -6.46 14.14 12.54
N THR A 337 -5.89 12.98 12.18
CA THR A 337 -6.29 11.68 12.75
C THR A 337 -5.81 11.57 14.19
N ALA A 338 -4.56 11.96 14.46
CA ALA A 338 -3.98 11.91 15.81
C ALA A 338 -4.67 12.87 16.78
N LEU A 339 -5.08 14.07 16.33
CA LEU A 339 -5.87 15.00 17.13
C LEU A 339 -7.24 14.41 17.49
N ARG A 340 -7.96 13.84 16.52
CA ARG A 340 -9.25 13.15 16.76
C ARG A 340 -9.10 11.97 17.74
N PHE A 341 -8.02 11.20 17.57
CA PHE A 341 -7.69 10.11 18.48
C PHE A 341 -7.46 10.63 19.91
N ALA A 342 -6.66 11.69 20.09
CA ALA A 342 -6.42 12.26 21.42
C ALA A 342 -7.66 12.93 22.03
N THR A 343 -8.60 13.42 21.21
CA THR A 343 -9.87 13.98 21.65
C THR A 343 -10.83 12.90 22.19
N LEU A 344 -10.93 11.73 21.53
CA LEU A 344 -11.85 10.65 21.91
C LEU A 344 -11.23 9.59 22.83
N PHE A 345 -9.92 9.40 22.76
CA PHE A 345 -9.16 8.40 23.50
C PHE A 345 -7.96 9.03 24.24
N PRO A 346 -8.19 10.06 25.09
CA PRO A 346 -7.12 10.79 25.75
C PRO A 346 -6.25 9.91 26.64
N GLU A 347 -6.80 8.85 27.22
CA GLU A 347 -6.09 7.90 28.08
C GLU A 347 -5.06 7.04 27.33
N LEU A 348 -5.19 6.89 26.00
CA LEU A 348 -4.26 6.14 25.17
C LEU A 348 -3.14 7.01 24.59
N CYS A 349 -3.18 8.32 24.80
CA CYS A 349 -2.26 9.28 24.19
C CYS A 349 -1.41 10.00 25.24
N LEU A 350 -0.12 9.64 25.31
CA LEU A 350 0.84 10.28 26.22
C LEU A 350 1.28 11.66 25.72
N SER A 351 1.52 11.81 24.42
CA SER A 351 1.80 13.10 23.78
C SER A 351 1.64 13.00 22.26
N LEU A 352 1.47 14.15 21.61
CA LEU A 352 1.40 14.27 20.15
C LEU A 352 2.60 15.03 19.61
N THR A 353 3.19 14.51 18.54
CA THR A 353 4.11 15.23 17.65
C THR A 353 3.47 15.33 16.28
N LEU A 354 3.05 16.53 15.89
CA LEU A 354 2.40 16.82 14.62
C LEU A 354 3.43 17.41 13.65
N CYS A 355 3.58 16.85 12.46
CA CYS A 355 4.58 17.29 11.49
C CYS A 355 3.93 17.86 10.24
N ASN A 356 4.21 19.12 9.94
CA ASN A 356 3.71 19.86 8.78
C ASN A 356 2.18 19.81 8.67
N VAL A 357 1.49 20.40 9.64
CA VAL A 357 0.03 20.33 9.75
C VAL A 357 -0.63 21.13 8.64
N SER A 358 -1.61 20.52 7.96
CA SER A 358 -2.42 21.18 6.93
C SER A 358 -3.51 22.03 7.58
N PRO A 359 -4.10 23.03 6.89
CA PRO A 359 -5.33 23.64 7.38
C PRO A 359 -6.46 22.61 7.53
N GLN A 360 -7.48 22.95 8.33
CA GLN A 360 -8.58 22.04 8.67
C GLN A 360 -9.29 21.49 7.41
N THR A 361 -9.66 22.41 6.51
CA THR A 361 -10.02 22.11 5.11
C THR A 361 -8.87 22.50 4.20
N GLU A 362 -8.78 21.90 3.02
CA GLU A 362 -7.68 22.22 2.10
C GLU A 362 -7.74 23.65 1.57
N LEU A 363 -6.58 24.25 1.32
CA LEU A 363 -6.49 25.54 0.63
C LEU A 363 -7.09 25.41 -0.76
N LYS A 364 -7.83 26.41 -1.24
CA LYS A 364 -8.49 26.33 -2.55
C LYS A 364 -7.54 25.99 -3.69
N SER A 365 -6.36 26.60 -3.75
CA SER A 365 -5.36 26.30 -4.79
C SER A 365 -4.85 24.86 -4.71
N VAL A 366 -4.64 24.33 -3.51
CA VAL A 366 -4.24 22.93 -3.28
C VAL A 366 -5.37 21.97 -3.61
N PHE A 367 -6.60 22.31 -3.23
CA PHE A 367 -7.81 21.55 -3.48
C PHE A 367 -8.07 21.39 -4.99
N ASP A 368 -8.07 22.50 -5.73
CA ASP A 368 -8.28 22.50 -7.18
C ASP A 368 -7.17 21.69 -7.88
N ALA A 369 -5.91 21.86 -7.45
CA ALA A 369 -4.78 21.10 -8.00
C ALA A 369 -4.89 19.60 -7.72
N LEU A 370 -5.29 19.19 -6.51
CA LEU A 370 -5.50 17.78 -6.17
C LEU A 370 -6.69 17.17 -6.93
N GLU A 371 -7.73 17.95 -7.21
CA GLU A 371 -8.87 17.51 -8.03
C GLU A 371 -8.43 17.24 -9.48
N GLU A 372 -7.68 18.17 -10.09
CA GLU A 372 -7.12 17.98 -11.44
C GLU A 372 -6.12 16.82 -11.49
N LEU A 373 -5.23 16.75 -10.50
CA LEU A 373 -4.24 15.68 -10.36
C LEU A 373 -4.92 14.31 -10.28
N ALA A 374 -6.02 14.19 -9.52
CA ALA A 374 -6.78 12.95 -9.42
C ALA A 374 -7.20 12.42 -10.79
N HIS A 375 -7.65 13.31 -11.68
CA HIS A 375 -8.07 12.94 -13.02
C HIS A 375 -6.88 12.53 -13.89
N LEU A 376 -5.84 13.37 -13.97
CA LEU A 376 -4.63 13.10 -14.75
C LEU A 376 -3.97 11.78 -14.34
N TRP A 377 -3.90 11.53 -13.04
CA TRP A 377 -3.30 10.32 -12.48
C TRP A 377 -4.12 9.07 -12.76
N CYS A 378 -5.44 9.11 -12.51
CA CYS A 378 -6.29 7.93 -12.57
C CYS A 378 -6.68 7.52 -14.00
N TYR A 379 -6.57 8.44 -14.95
CA TYR A 379 -6.94 8.26 -16.36
C TYR A 379 -5.78 8.50 -17.34
N ALA A 380 -4.53 8.47 -16.86
CA ALA A 380 -3.36 8.56 -17.73
C ALA A 380 -3.41 7.52 -18.86
N GLU A 381 -3.23 7.97 -20.11
CA GLU A 381 -3.29 7.12 -21.30
C GLU A 381 -1.96 6.42 -21.59
N ASP A 382 -0.85 7.03 -21.15
CA ASP A 382 0.51 6.57 -21.37
C ASP A 382 1.42 6.86 -20.16
N LEU A 383 2.62 6.26 -20.16
CA LEU A 383 3.57 6.38 -19.05
C LEU A 383 4.03 7.83 -18.82
N GLU A 384 4.19 8.63 -19.86
CA GLU A 384 4.68 10.02 -19.75
C GLU A 384 3.60 10.92 -19.12
N SER A 385 2.34 10.70 -19.48
CA SER A 385 1.18 11.33 -18.84
C SER A 385 1.09 10.99 -17.35
N PHE A 386 1.32 9.72 -16.99
CA PHE A 386 1.33 9.28 -15.59
C PHE A 386 2.51 9.87 -14.79
N GLU A 387 3.71 9.80 -15.35
CA GLU A 387 4.92 10.40 -14.75
C GLU A 387 4.79 11.93 -14.61
N THR A 388 4.07 12.59 -15.52
CA THR A 388 3.74 14.02 -15.40
C THR A 388 2.83 14.29 -14.22
N ALA A 389 1.79 13.48 -13.99
CA ALA A 389 0.97 13.58 -12.78
C ALA A 389 1.82 13.36 -11.51
N CYS A 390 2.71 12.36 -11.53
CA CYS A 390 3.65 12.12 -10.42
C CYS A 390 4.53 13.34 -10.14
N ARG A 391 5.03 14.01 -11.19
CA ARG A 391 5.83 15.22 -11.07
C ARG A 391 5.10 16.35 -10.35
N GLU A 392 3.81 16.56 -10.61
CA GLU A 392 3.04 17.60 -9.91
C GLU A 392 2.90 17.31 -8.41
N LEU A 393 2.77 16.03 -8.04
CA LEU A 393 2.79 15.64 -6.63
C LEU A 393 4.18 15.83 -5.99
N VAL A 394 5.25 15.49 -6.70
CA VAL A 394 6.64 15.79 -6.27
C VAL A 394 6.83 17.28 -6.06
N ASN A 395 6.40 18.12 -6.99
CA ASN A 395 6.51 19.57 -6.88
C ASN A 395 5.77 20.10 -5.64
N SER A 396 4.68 19.44 -5.23
CA SER A 396 3.85 19.86 -4.10
C SER A 396 4.42 19.43 -2.73
N TYR A 397 5.05 18.26 -2.65
CA TYR A 397 5.45 17.64 -1.37
C TYR A 397 6.96 17.41 -1.23
N ALA A 398 7.71 17.38 -2.32
CA ALA A 398 9.10 16.95 -2.40
C ALA A 398 9.95 17.77 -3.40
N MET A 399 9.61 19.05 -3.63
CA MET A 399 10.24 19.92 -4.64
C MET A 399 11.78 19.94 -4.60
N ASP A 400 12.36 19.94 -3.40
CA ASP A 400 13.81 20.03 -3.19
C ASP A 400 14.45 18.66 -2.89
N ALA A 401 13.76 17.56 -3.18
CA ALA A 401 14.28 16.22 -2.94
C ALA A 401 15.44 15.87 -3.89
N HIS A 402 16.34 15.00 -3.42
CA HIS A 402 17.39 14.44 -4.25
C HIS A 402 16.77 13.61 -5.40
N PRO A 403 17.33 13.63 -6.63
CA PRO A 403 16.80 12.86 -7.76
C PRO A 403 16.56 11.38 -7.47
N ASP A 404 17.43 10.74 -6.68
CA ASP A 404 17.25 9.34 -6.27
C ASP A 404 15.99 9.13 -5.42
N VAL A 405 15.67 10.07 -4.53
CA VAL A 405 14.44 10.01 -3.73
C VAL A 405 13.21 10.24 -4.60
N ILE A 406 13.32 11.12 -5.60
CA ILE A 406 12.26 11.32 -6.59
C ILE A 406 12.02 10.04 -7.39
N ASP A 407 13.09 9.38 -7.86
CA ASP A 407 12.99 8.08 -8.53
C ASP A 407 12.29 7.03 -7.66
N GLU A 408 12.64 6.97 -6.36
CA GLU A 408 12.00 6.06 -5.40
C GLU A 408 10.51 6.38 -5.17
N LEU A 409 10.16 7.67 -5.05
CA LEU A 409 8.77 8.12 -4.86
C LEU A 409 7.91 7.74 -6.08
N VAL A 410 8.37 8.06 -7.28
CA VAL A 410 7.65 7.76 -8.52
C VAL A 410 7.54 6.25 -8.72
N ALA A 411 8.62 5.50 -8.53
CA ALA A 411 8.59 4.03 -8.60
C ALA A 411 7.60 3.41 -7.61
N PHE A 412 7.53 3.95 -6.38
CA PHE A 412 6.56 3.51 -5.39
C PHE A 412 5.13 3.76 -5.84
N TRP A 413 4.85 4.94 -6.39
CA TRP A 413 3.53 5.30 -6.92
C TRP A 413 3.12 4.48 -8.14
N GLU A 414 4.04 4.17 -9.06
CA GLU A 414 3.79 3.28 -10.19
C GLU A 414 3.38 1.86 -9.75
N VAL A 415 3.94 1.38 -8.63
CA VAL A 415 3.66 0.04 -8.11
C VAL A 415 2.38 0.02 -7.26
N HIS A 416 2.18 1.02 -6.40
CA HIS A 416 1.15 1.01 -5.36
C HIS A 416 -0.10 1.80 -5.72
N TYR A 417 0.05 2.87 -6.48
CA TYR A 417 -1.03 3.77 -6.92
C TYR A 417 -1.16 3.90 -8.45
N PRO A 418 -1.00 2.86 -9.27
CA PRO A 418 -1.14 2.98 -10.73
C PRO A 418 -2.59 3.24 -11.18
N PRO A 419 -2.82 3.64 -12.44
CA PRO A 419 -4.17 3.86 -12.98
C PRO A 419 -5.09 2.63 -12.87
N PHE A 420 -4.55 1.42 -13.03
CA PHE A 420 -5.31 0.17 -12.82
C PHE A 420 -5.64 -0.12 -11.33
N ARG A 421 -5.25 0.76 -10.40
CA ARG A 421 -5.65 0.76 -8.98
C ARG A 421 -6.26 2.08 -8.55
N ARG A 422 -6.79 2.87 -9.49
CA ARG A 422 -7.35 4.20 -9.23
C ARG A 422 -8.46 4.26 -8.17
N THR A 423 -9.15 3.16 -7.87
CA THR A 423 -10.05 3.09 -6.71
C THR A 423 -9.32 3.36 -5.38
N HIS A 424 -8.09 2.86 -5.21
CA HIS A 424 -7.28 3.17 -4.03
C HIS A 424 -6.89 4.65 -3.99
N VAL A 425 -6.57 5.23 -5.16
CA VAL A 425 -6.17 6.64 -5.28
C VAL A 425 -7.34 7.55 -4.88
N ILE A 426 -8.53 7.33 -5.44
CA ILE A 426 -9.69 8.18 -5.13
C ILE A 426 -10.16 8.03 -3.68
N THR A 427 -10.08 6.83 -3.09
CA THR A 427 -10.42 6.65 -1.67
C THR A 427 -9.47 7.44 -0.77
N ASN A 428 -8.16 7.42 -1.04
CA ASN A 428 -7.19 8.22 -0.26
C ASN A 428 -7.39 9.74 -0.49
N LEU A 429 -7.65 10.16 -1.74
CA LEU A 429 -7.93 11.56 -2.04
C LEU A 429 -9.20 12.08 -1.35
N ASN A 430 -10.23 11.25 -1.21
CA ASN A 430 -11.46 11.65 -0.54
C ASN A 430 -11.24 11.98 0.94
N LEU A 431 -10.24 11.38 1.61
CA LEU A 431 -9.83 11.77 2.97
C LEU A 431 -9.27 13.19 3.04
N VAL A 432 -8.74 13.71 1.93
CA VAL A 432 -8.21 15.08 1.83
C VAL A 432 -9.31 16.05 1.38
N LEU A 433 -10.04 15.68 0.32
CA LEU A 433 -11.00 16.56 -0.35
C LEU A 433 -12.31 16.72 0.41
N ASN A 434 -12.69 15.75 1.25
CA ASN A 434 -13.94 15.81 2.02
C ASN A 434 -13.69 15.94 3.54
N ARG A 435 -12.54 16.51 3.95
CA ARG A 435 -12.27 16.75 5.38
C ARG A 435 -13.32 17.65 6.00
N THR A 436 -13.82 17.21 7.15
CA THR A 436 -14.64 18.03 8.03
C THR A 436 -13.73 18.72 9.06
N PRO A 437 -13.89 20.03 9.30
CA PRO A 437 -13.16 20.70 10.37
C PRO A 437 -13.54 20.15 11.75
N MET A 438 -12.62 20.30 12.71
CA MET A 438 -12.87 20.11 14.12
C MET A 438 -13.36 21.43 14.76
N SER A 439 -14.32 21.33 15.66
CA SER A 439 -14.81 22.48 16.43
C SER A 439 -13.75 22.97 17.43
N ALA A 440 -13.91 24.20 17.92
CA ALA A 440 -13.05 24.73 18.96
C ALA A 440 -13.12 23.87 20.24
N ASP A 441 -14.30 23.34 20.58
CA ASP A 441 -14.49 22.49 21.76
C ASP A 441 -13.81 21.12 21.60
N GLU A 442 -13.88 20.51 20.40
CA GLU A 442 -13.18 19.26 20.08
C GLU A 442 -11.66 19.41 20.22
N LEU A 443 -11.09 20.50 19.70
CA LEU A 443 -9.66 20.81 19.82
C LEU A 443 -9.27 21.22 21.24
N ALA A 444 -10.14 21.98 21.89
CA ALA A 444 -9.98 22.33 23.28
C ALA A 444 -10.02 21.09 24.15
N ASN A 445 -10.54 19.93 23.72
CA ASN A 445 -10.53 18.69 24.49
C ASN A 445 -9.19 17.91 24.46
N VAL A 446 -8.22 18.31 23.64
CA VAL A 446 -6.89 17.70 23.66
C VAL A 446 -6.16 18.09 24.96
N ARG A 447 -5.82 17.10 25.78
CA ARG A 447 -5.21 17.29 27.14
C ARG A 447 -3.76 16.82 27.25
N CYS A 448 -3.23 16.09 26.27
CA CYS A 448 -1.85 15.62 26.30
C CYS A 448 -0.88 16.71 25.81
N PRO A 449 0.41 16.69 26.20
CA PRO A 449 1.44 17.54 25.61
C PRO A 449 1.49 17.45 24.09
N VAL A 450 1.60 18.59 23.40
CA VAL A 450 1.66 18.65 21.93
C VAL A 450 2.89 19.41 21.46
N LEU A 451 3.62 18.82 20.51
CA LEU A 451 4.67 19.45 19.71
C LEU A 451 4.20 19.54 18.26
N ILE A 452 4.30 20.72 17.66
CA ILE A 452 4.06 20.98 16.25
C ILE A 452 5.42 21.30 15.61
N ILE A 453 5.80 20.53 14.59
CA ILE A 453 6.99 20.77 13.77
C ILE A 453 6.51 21.23 12.40
N GLN A 454 6.76 22.48 12.02
CA GLN A 454 6.23 23.07 10.79
C GLN A 454 7.35 23.55 9.86
N ALA A 455 7.17 23.41 8.55
CA ALA A 455 8.04 24.06 7.57
C ALA A 455 7.87 25.58 7.62
N GLU A 456 8.96 26.34 7.48
CA GLU A 456 8.91 27.80 7.46
C GLU A 456 8.14 28.31 6.23
N ARG A 457 8.28 27.65 5.07
CA ARG A 457 7.75 28.12 3.80
C ARG A 457 7.14 26.99 2.96
N SER A 458 6.23 26.20 3.53
CA SER A 458 5.49 25.21 2.74
C SER A 458 4.29 25.87 2.04
N ALA A 459 4.23 25.71 0.72
CA ALA A 459 3.12 26.21 -0.09
C ALA A 459 1.80 25.47 0.18
N THR A 460 1.90 24.17 0.45
CA THR A 460 0.76 23.29 0.76
C THR A 460 0.36 23.34 2.24
N HIS A 461 1.31 23.69 3.14
CA HIS A 461 1.10 23.71 4.59
C HIS A 461 1.62 25.01 5.22
N PRO A 462 0.97 26.17 5.00
CA PRO A 462 1.45 27.45 5.50
C PRO A 462 1.59 27.49 7.02
N LEU A 463 2.65 28.15 7.50
CA LEU A 463 2.97 28.28 8.93
C LEU A 463 1.85 28.91 9.76
N GLU A 464 1.07 29.83 9.16
CA GLU A 464 -0.04 30.52 9.83
C GLU A 464 -1.06 29.53 10.41
N HIS A 465 -1.41 28.48 9.69
CA HIS A 465 -2.40 27.50 10.16
C HIS A 465 -1.88 26.66 11.33
N ALA A 466 -0.58 26.39 11.39
CA ALA A 466 0.04 25.75 12.55
C ALA A 466 0.02 26.68 13.78
N GLN A 467 0.19 28.00 13.59
CA GLN A 467 0.05 28.99 14.66
C GLN A 467 -1.41 29.11 15.13
N GLN A 468 -2.37 29.12 14.21
CA GLN A 468 -3.80 29.10 14.53
C GLN A 468 -4.17 27.85 15.33
N LEU A 469 -3.74 26.65 14.88
CA LEU A 469 -3.97 25.40 15.61
C LEU A 469 -3.37 25.45 17.02
N ARG A 470 -2.13 25.93 17.16
CA ARG A 470 -1.50 26.11 18.48
C ARG A 470 -2.38 26.93 19.43
N ASN A 471 -3.04 27.97 18.94
CA ASN A 471 -3.90 28.83 19.74
C ASN A 471 -5.23 28.15 20.12
N LEU A 472 -5.74 27.25 19.27
CA LEU A 472 -6.97 26.48 19.52
C LEU A 472 -6.76 25.34 20.53
N LEU A 473 -5.53 24.86 20.70
CA LEU A 473 -5.14 23.83 21.67
C LEU A 473 -5.00 24.38 23.10
N VAL A 474 -6.07 25.01 23.61
CA VAL A 474 -6.06 25.83 24.83
C VAL A 474 -5.78 25.06 26.12
N ASN A 475 -6.12 23.77 26.17
CA ASN A 475 -5.99 22.93 27.37
C ASN A 475 -4.78 21.98 27.33
N VAL A 476 -3.87 22.17 26.38
CA VAL A 476 -2.60 21.44 26.33
C VAL A 476 -1.70 21.91 27.47
N PRO A 477 -1.12 21.00 28.28
CA PRO A 477 -0.30 21.36 29.43
C PRO A 477 0.95 22.13 29.00
N GLY A 478 1.11 23.34 29.53
CA GLY A 478 2.21 24.24 29.16
C GLY A 478 2.07 24.87 27.76
N GLY A 479 0.93 24.67 27.09
CA GLY A 479 0.67 25.11 25.73
C GLY A 479 1.37 24.26 24.67
N ALA A 480 0.77 24.17 23.48
CA ALA A 480 1.40 23.47 22.36
C ALA A 480 2.71 24.16 21.94
N GLN A 481 3.78 23.37 21.81
CA GLN A 481 5.09 23.85 21.36
C GLN A 481 5.13 23.91 19.84
N LEU A 482 5.65 24.98 19.26
CA LEU A 482 5.83 25.12 17.81
C LEU A 482 7.31 25.25 17.48
N PHE A 483 7.82 24.33 16.68
CA PHE A 483 9.19 24.33 16.16
C PHE A 483 9.16 24.51 14.65
N THR A 484 9.85 25.53 14.14
CA THR A 484 9.92 25.81 12.71
C THR A 484 11.20 25.24 12.09
N VAL A 485 11.05 24.54 10.96
CA VAL A 485 12.15 24.00 10.16
C VAL A 485 12.35 24.89 8.95
N LYS A 486 13.57 25.35 8.69
CA LYS A 486 13.91 26.21 7.55
C LYS A 486 13.87 25.43 6.23
N THR A 487 12.66 25.20 5.73
CA THR A 487 12.42 24.43 4.50
C THR A 487 11.06 24.74 3.89
N THR A 488 10.85 24.18 2.70
CA THR A 488 9.77 24.45 1.74
C THR A 488 8.96 23.21 1.37
N HIS A 489 9.54 22.01 1.51
CA HIS A 489 8.88 20.75 1.13
C HIS A 489 7.85 20.26 2.16
N GLY A 490 6.89 19.48 1.69
CA GLY A 490 5.80 18.90 2.49
C GLY A 490 6.24 17.73 3.38
N TYR A 491 7.00 16.78 2.82
CA TYR A 491 7.42 15.56 3.50
C TYR A 491 8.57 15.78 4.49
N LEU A 492 8.32 16.52 5.59
CA LEU A 492 9.33 16.82 6.61
C LEU A 492 9.92 15.57 7.26
N THR A 493 9.10 14.56 7.56
CA THR A 493 9.53 13.32 8.22
C THR A 493 10.46 12.48 7.34
N LEU A 494 10.46 12.69 6.02
CA LEU A 494 11.31 12.01 5.07
C LEU A 494 12.55 12.86 4.72
N LEU A 495 12.32 14.07 4.19
CA LEU A 495 13.36 14.91 3.60
C LEU A 495 14.15 15.72 4.63
N SER A 496 13.52 16.00 5.78
CA SER A 496 14.13 16.67 6.94
C SER A 496 14.20 15.75 8.17
N ALA A 497 14.25 14.43 7.95
CA ALA A 497 14.13 13.41 8.99
C ALA A 497 15.08 13.64 10.18
N SER A 498 16.34 13.99 9.93
CA SER A 498 17.33 14.13 11.02
C SER A 498 16.96 15.24 12.03
N ILE A 499 16.48 16.39 11.56
CA ILE A 499 16.05 17.48 12.45
C ILE A 499 14.72 17.14 13.11
N VAL A 500 13.77 16.55 12.37
CA VAL A 500 12.47 16.11 12.91
C VAL A 500 12.68 15.10 14.04
N ASN A 501 13.48 14.07 13.82
CA ASN A 501 13.79 13.04 14.82
C ASN A 501 14.54 13.62 16.02
N GLN A 502 15.44 14.59 15.80
CA GLN A 502 16.15 15.26 16.90
C GLN A 502 15.19 16.01 17.82
N VAL A 503 14.29 16.81 17.24
CA VAL A 503 13.33 17.63 17.98
C VAL A 503 12.30 16.75 18.66
N THR A 504 11.79 15.73 17.95
CA THR A 504 10.91 14.71 18.50
C THR A 504 11.55 14.03 19.71
N ASN A 505 12.77 13.49 19.57
CA ASN A 505 13.47 12.84 20.68
C ASN A 505 13.66 13.79 21.88
N LYS A 506 14.08 15.05 21.65
CA LYS A 506 14.23 16.04 22.73
C LYS A 506 12.91 16.37 23.44
N PHE A 507 11.80 16.34 22.72
CA PHE A 507 10.47 16.56 23.30
C PHE A 507 9.99 15.34 24.09
N LEU A 508 10.18 14.14 23.54
CA LEU A 508 9.76 12.89 24.17
C LEU A 508 10.56 12.58 25.44
N THR A 509 11.88 12.83 25.46
CA THR A 509 12.72 12.59 26.65
C THR A 509 12.43 13.53 27.83
N ARG A 510 11.67 14.61 27.61
CA ARG A 510 11.18 15.50 28.67
C ARG A 510 9.85 15.07 29.25
N GLN A 511 9.17 14.11 28.62
CA GLN A 511 7.91 13.58 29.12
C GLN A 511 8.17 12.65 30.31
N PRO A 512 7.16 12.43 31.19
CA PRO A 512 7.26 11.45 32.24
C PRO A 512 7.63 10.07 31.68
N PRO A 513 8.52 9.31 32.35
CA PRO A 513 8.82 7.94 31.95
C PRO A 513 7.53 7.11 31.86
N ALA A 514 7.37 6.38 30.76
CA ALA A 514 6.23 5.51 30.54
C ALA A 514 6.72 4.10 30.20
N ARG A 515 6.11 3.10 30.84
CA ARG A 515 6.35 1.69 30.59
C ARG A 515 5.44 1.17 29.48
N SER A 516 5.89 0.12 28.79
CA SER A 516 5.15 -0.51 27.69
C SER A 516 4.74 -1.94 27.96
N ASP A 517 4.35 -2.24 29.21
CA ASP A 517 3.78 -3.54 29.54
C ASP A 517 2.48 -3.78 28.75
N LEU A 518 2.41 -4.89 28.00
CA LEU A 518 1.21 -5.29 27.27
C LEU A 518 0.20 -5.89 28.25
N LYS A 519 -0.73 -5.07 28.72
CA LYS A 519 -1.75 -5.44 29.71
C LYS A 519 -3.10 -5.66 29.06
N GLU A 520 -3.92 -6.50 29.69
CA GLU A 520 -5.32 -6.61 29.29
C GLU A 520 -6.03 -5.29 29.54
N PRO A 521 -6.80 -4.78 28.54
CA PRO A 521 -7.61 -3.58 28.73
C PRO A 521 -8.58 -3.76 29.91
N GLU A 522 -8.67 -2.76 30.78
CA GLU A 522 -9.55 -2.80 31.96
C GLU A 522 -11.03 -2.77 31.58
N MET A 523 -11.35 -2.16 30.44
CA MET A 523 -12.69 -2.01 29.91
C MET A 523 -12.86 -2.82 28.62
N LEU A 524 -14.04 -3.39 28.40
CA LEU A 524 -14.36 -4.04 27.14
C LEU A 524 -14.35 -3.03 25.99
N LEU A 525 -13.94 -3.47 24.81
CA LEU A 525 -13.87 -2.62 23.61
C LEU A 525 -15.21 -1.93 23.32
N ALA A 526 -16.31 -2.68 23.36
CA ALA A 526 -17.64 -2.15 23.07
C ALA A 526 -18.04 -1.04 24.05
N ASP A 527 -17.77 -1.21 25.35
CA ASP A 527 -18.09 -0.21 26.36
C ASP A 527 -17.24 1.06 26.15
N ARG A 528 -15.95 0.88 25.85
CA ARG A 528 -15.04 2.01 25.63
C ARG A 528 -15.41 2.79 24.37
N MET A 529 -15.73 2.09 23.29
CA MET A 529 -16.15 2.71 22.03
C MET A 529 -17.52 3.39 22.18
N LYS A 530 -18.43 2.83 22.98
CA LYS A 530 -19.71 3.48 23.31
C LYS A 530 -19.50 4.83 24.01
N ILE A 531 -18.60 4.91 24.99
CA ILE A 531 -18.23 6.20 25.63
C ILE A 531 -17.70 7.20 24.59
N ALA A 532 -16.86 6.75 23.67
CA ALA A 532 -16.33 7.62 22.62
C ALA A 532 -17.43 8.07 21.62
N LEU A 533 -18.40 7.22 21.30
CA LEU A 533 -19.55 7.58 20.47
C LEU A 533 -20.46 8.59 21.18
N ASP A 534 -20.71 8.42 22.48
CA ASP A 534 -21.49 9.37 23.27
C ASP A 534 -20.83 10.75 23.31
N GLN A 535 -19.51 10.79 23.47
CA GLN A 535 -18.73 12.02 23.42
C GLN A 535 -18.73 12.66 22.03
N LEU A 536 -18.62 11.84 20.96
CA LEU A 536 -18.71 12.33 19.59
C LEU A 536 -20.12 12.87 19.26
N ALA A 537 -21.17 12.24 19.79
CA ALA A 537 -22.54 12.68 19.67
C ALA A 537 -22.74 14.07 20.29
N GLU A 538 -22.14 14.32 21.47
CA GLU A 538 -22.14 15.63 22.12
C GLU A 538 -21.41 16.68 21.27
N PHE A 539 -20.22 16.38 20.75
CA PHE A 539 -19.48 17.33 19.91
C PHE A 539 -20.18 17.68 18.59
N ARG A 540 -20.96 16.75 18.05
CA ARG A 540 -21.67 16.92 16.77
C ARG A 540 -23.11 17.40 16.93
N ASP A 541 -23.59 17.54 18.16
CA ASP A 541 -25.00 17.82 18.48
C ASP A 541 -25.95 16.85 17.73
N ASP A 542 -25.56 15.58 17.67
CA ASP A 542 -26.29 14.51 16.96
C ASP A 542 -26.41 13.26 17.85
N PRO A 543 -27.55 13.07 18.55
CA PRO A 543 -27.74 11.93 19.44
C PRO A 543 -27.76 10.59 18.69
N SER A 544 -28.02 10.58 17.37
CA SER A 544 -28.03 9.34 16.58
C SER A 544 -26.66 8.67 16.52
N ILE A 545 -25.57 9.43 16.74
CA ILE A 545 -24.20 8.88 16.80
C ILE A 545 -24.04 7.93 17.98
N SER A 546 -24.66 8.26 19.12
CA SER A 546 -24.59 7.44 20.33
C SER A 546 -25.22 6.05 20.11
N GLU A 547 -26.25 5.94 19.28
CA GLU A 547 -27.01 4.69 19.08
C GLU A 547 -26.34 3.72 18.09
N ARG A 548 -25.23 4.12 17.46
CA ARG A 548 -24.52 3.32 16.47
C ARG A 548 -23.77 2.14 17.10
N ASP A 549 -23.43 1.15 16.28
CA ASP A 549 -22.72 -0.06 16.72
C ASP A 549 -21.31 0.27 17.25
N PRO A 550 -21.05 0.14 18.56
CA PRO A 550 -19.74 0.47 19.14
C PRO A 550 -18.64 -0.52 18.72
N ALA A 551 -18.99 -1.69 18.16
CA ALA A 551 -17.99 -2.63 17.66
C ALA A 551 -17.45 -2.26 16.27
N SER A 552 -18.10 -1.33 15.57
CA SER A 552 -17.74 -0.92 14.21
C SER A 552 -16.97 0.40 14.20
N PRO A 553 -15.73 0.45 13.68
CA PRO A 553 -15.02 1.70 13.45
C PRO A 553 -15.80 2.67 12.55
N LEU A 554 -16.62 2.15 11.62
CA LEU A 554 -17.44 2.99 10.72
C LEU A 554 -18.52 3.80 11.44
N SER A 555 -18.89 3.43 12.67
CA SER A 555 -19.86 4.17 13.47
C SER A 555 -19.38 5.59 13.82
N PHE A 556 -18.07 5.80 13.84
CA PHE A 556 -17.44 7.11 14.11
C PHE A 556 -17.45 8.06 12.91
N CYS A 557 -17.96 7.62 11.76
CA CYS A 557 -18.08 8.46 10.58
C CYS A 557 -18.89 9.73 10.84
N CYS A 558 -18.33 10.88 10.48
CA CYS A 558 -18.98 12.19 10.57
C CYS A 558 -19.24 12.83 9.19
N VAL A 559 -19.02 12.12 8.09
CA VAL A 559 -19.42 12.64 6.78
C VAL A 559 -20.95 12.66 6.66
N THR A 560 -21.48 13.66 5.95
CA THR A 560 -22.92 13.73 5.69
C THR A 560 -23.36 12.58 4.77
N GLU A 561 -24.65 12.24 4.81
CA GLU A 561 -25.21 11.19 3.96
C GLU A 561 -25.02 11.48 2.46
N GLU A 562 -25.05 12.76 2.06
CA GLU A 562 -24.72 13.19 0.69
C GLU A 562 -23.26 12.88 0.33
N VAL A 563 -22.32 13.20 1.22
CA VAL A 563 -20.90 12.91 1.03
C VAL A 563 -20.66 11.39 0.99
N ARG A 564 -21.32 10.61 1.86
CA ARG A 564 -21.25 9.15 1.86
C ARG A 564 -21.68 8.57 0.51
N LYS A 565 -22.86 8.95 0.02
CA LYS A 565 -23.38 8.50 -1.29
C LYS A 565 -22.46 8.90 -2.43
N SER A 566 -22.01 10.15 -2.44
CA SER A 566 -21.08 10.65 -3.46
C SER A 566 -19.77 9.87 -3.47
N GLN A 567 -19.21 9.51 -2.31
CA GLN A 567 -18.00 8.70 -2.24
C GLN A 567 -18.22 7.27 -2.78
N GLU A 568 -19.39 6.68 -2.52
CA GLU A 568 -19.76 5.36 -3.07
C GLU A 568 -19.95 5.40 -4.58
N GLU A 569 -20.64 6.43 -5.09
CA GLU A 569 -20.81 6.66 -6.53
C GLU A 569 -19.46 6.86 -7.21
N LEU A 570 -18.59 7.72 -6.66
CA LEU A 570 -17.23 7.92 -7.20
C LEU A 570 -16.41 6.64 -7.17
N PHE A 571 -16.53 5.83 -6.13
CA PHE A 571 -15.86 4.53 -6.10
C PHE A 571 -16.32 3.64 -7.26
N GLN A 572 -17.63 3.59 -7.54
CA GLN A 572 -18.16 2.83 -8.66
C GLN A 572 -17.64 3.35 -10.00
N ILE A 573 -17.71 4.66 -10.24
CA ILE A 573 -17.26 5.24 -11.52
C ILE A 573 -15.75 4.99 -11.73
N TYR A 574 -14.93 5.18 -10.69
CA TYR A 574 -13.50 4.89 -10.77
C TYR A 574 -13.20 3.39 -10.87
N SER A 575 -14.13 2.50 -10.54
CA SER A 575 -13.96 1.05 -10.72
C SER A 575 -14.15 0.60 -12.18
N GLU A 576 -14.93 1.35 -12.96
CA GLU A 576 -15.20 1.04 -14.37
C GLU A 576 -13.90 1.05 -15.18
N GLY A 577 -13.72 0.15 -16.15
CA GLY A 577 -12.57 0.19 -17.07
C GLY A 577 -11.17 0.01 -16.45
N ILE A 578 -11.06 -0.35 -15.15
CA ILE A 578 -9.77 -0.58 -14.49
C ILE A 578 -8.92 -1.64 -15.22
N GLN A 579 -9.54 -2.68 -15.77
CA GLN A 579 -8.84 -3.75 -16.46
C GLN A 579 -8.18 -3.31 -17.78
N SER A 580 -8.65 -2.21 -18.36
CA SER A 580 -8.09 -1.60 -19.57
C SER A 580 -7.24 -0.37 -19.31
N ALA A 581 -7.06 0.02 -18.04
CA ALA A 581 -6.26 1.18 -17.67
C ALA A 581 -4.76 0.91 -17.89
N LEU A 582 -3.99 1.98 -18.08
CA LEU A 582 -2.54 1.92 -18.23
C LEU A 582 -1.89 1.18 -17.06
N SER A 583 -0.94 0.30 -17.38
CA SER A 583 0.00 -0.28 -16.42
C SER A 583 1.39 0.33 -16.64
N PRO A 584 1.94 1.11 -15.69
CA PRO A 584 3.31 1.63 -15.78
C PRO A 584 4.38 0.56 -15.47
N LEU A 585 3.97 -0.71 -15.34
CA LEU A 585 4.82 -1.80 -14.89
C LEU A 585 5.16 -2.76 -16.02
N ALA A 586 6.40 -3.25 -16.01
CA ALA A 586 6.81 -4.40 -16.80
C ALA A 586 6.09 -5.69 -16.34
N PRO A 587 6.09 -6.77 -17.16
CA PRO A 587 5.44 -8.04 -16.79
C PRO A 587 5.95 -8.69 -15.50
N ASP A 588 7.15 -8.30 -15.03
CA ASP A 588 7.73 -8.75 -13.76
C ASP A 588 7.22 -7.94 -12.54
N GLY A 589 6.41 -6.91 -12.76
CA GLY A 589 5.81 -6.05 -11.75
C GLY A 589 6.69 -4.88 -11.30
N ARG A 590 7.79 -4.59 -12.00
CA ARG A 590 8.67 -3.45 -11.72
C ARG A 590 8.33 -2.26 -12.63
N PRO A 591 8.64 -1.02 -12.22
CA PRO A 591 8.71 0.13 -13.11
C PRO A 591 9.37 -0.18 -14.46
N LEU A 592 8.80 0.35 -15.55
CA LEU A 592 9.35 0.17 -16.90
C LEU A 592 10.72 0.84 -17.08
N ARG A 593 10.95 1.96 -16.37
CA ARG A 593 12.20 2.73 -16.34
C ARG A 593 12.33 3.44 -15.00
N LYS A 594 13.48 4.06 -14.74
CA LYS A 594 13.57 5.08 -13.70
C LYS A 594 12.97 6.39 -14.21
N TYR A 595 12.40 7.18 -13.31
CA TYR A 595 11.84 8.49 -13.66
C TYR A 595 12.93 9.44 -14.22
N SER A 596 14.14 9.40 -13.67
CA SER A 596 15.31 10.13 -14.15
C SER A 596 15.81 9.72 -15.56
N GLU A 597 15.36 8.57 -16.08
CA GLU A 597 15.71 8.08 -17.43
C GLU A 597 14.71 8.55 -18.50
N ARG A 598 13.74 9.40 -18.15
CA ARG A 598 12.83 9.95 -19.14
C ARG A 598 13.59 10.74 -20.19
N LYS A 599 13.10 10.72 -21.44
CA LYS A 599 13.61 11.63 -22.47
C LYS A 599 13.00 13.00 -22.20
N ASP A 600 13.83 14.05 -22.15
CA ASP A 600 13.42 15.46 -22.05
C ASP A 600 12.65 15.96 -23.30
N GLU A 601 11.93 15.08 -23.99
CA GLU A 601 11.27 15.32 -25.27
C GLU A 601 9.75 15.42 -25.12
N HIS A 602 9.23 15.71 -23.92
CA HIS A 602 7.83 16.08 -23.81
C HIS A 602 7.67 17.51 -24.31
N TRP A 603 6.79 17.76 -25.28
CA TRP A 603 6.50 19.11 -25.81
C TRP A 603 6.14 20.14 -24.70
N LEU A 604 5.64 19.66 -23.56
CA LEU A 604 5.30 20.46 -22.38
C LEU A 604 6.45 20.68 -21.38
N ASP A 605 7.65 20.16 -21.65
CA ASP A 605 8.82 20.53 -20.86
C ASP A 605 9.22 21.97 -21.23
N SER A 606 8.64 22.92 -20.51
CA SER A 606 9.11 24.29 -20.50
C SER A 606 10.55 24.27 -20.01
N SER A 607 11.49 24.78 -20.82
CA SER A 607 12.87 24.97 -20.38
C SER A 607 12.91 25.90 -19.16
N THR A 608 14.06 25.98 -18.49
CA THR A 608 14.27 26.81 -17.27
C THR A 608 13.92 28.29 -17.43
N ASP A 609 13.64 28.76 -18.64
CA ASP A 609 13.18 30.10 -19.00
C ASP A 609 11.65 30.22 -19.19
N GLY A 610 10.87 29.14 -18.99
CA GLY A 610 9.41 29.13 -19.10
C GLY A 610 8.86 29.05 -20.53
N PHE A 611 9.71 28.77 -21.53
CA PHE A 611 9.30 28.66 -22.93
C PHE A 611 9.34 27.20 -23.43
N SER A 612 8.28 26.76 -24.14
CA SER A 612 8.31 25.49 -24.90
C SER A 612 8.95 25.75 -26.26
N TYR A 613 10.20 25.29 -26.46
CA TYR A 613 10.81 25.30 -27.79
C TYR A 613 10.42 24.02 -28.54
N ALA A 614 9.59 24.16 -29.58
CA ALA A 614 9.41 23.11 -30.57
C ALA A 614 10.78 22.72 -31.15
N SER A 615 11.13 21.44 -31.04
CA SER A 615 12.44 20.89 -31.35
C SER A 615 12.85 21.11 -32.82
N ALA A 616 13.84 21.98 -33.02
CA ALA A 616 14.67 22.02 -34.23
C ALA A 616 16.06 22.62 -33.98
N LYS A 617 16.24 23.47 -32.96
CA LYS A 617 17.51 24.19 -32.72
C LYS A 617 18.53 23.48 -31.82
N GLN A 618 18.13 22.50 -31.00
CA GLN A 618 19.06 21.83 -30.08
C GLN A 618 19.99 20.80 -30.76
N LEU A 619 19.70 20.39 -32.00
CA LEU A 619 20.57 19.49 -32.76
C LEU A 619 21.77 20.21 -33.38
N THR A 620 21.67 21.50 -33.70
CA THR A 620 22.75 22.26 -34.36
C THR A 620 23.89 22.67 -33.43
N ASP A 621 23.62 22.90 -32.13
CA ASP A 621 24.65 23.35 -31.19
C ASP A 621 25.52 22.21 -30.64
N ARG A 622 25.11 20.94 -30.78
CA ARG A 622 25.93 19.78 -30.35
C ARG A 622 27.04 19.40 -31.34
N PHE A 623 26.99 19.89 -32.58
CA PHE A 623 27.96 19.52 -33.63
C PHE A 623 29.04 20.57 -33.91
N LEU A 624 29.03 21.72 -33.24
CA LEU A 624 30.04 22.76 -33.43
C LEU A 624 30.76 23.07 -32.11
N ASP A 625 32.01 22.60 -32.06
CA ASP A 625 33.08 22.94 -31.11
C ASP A 625 33.29 22.00 -29.87
N PRO A 626 34.10 20.93 -30.02
CA PRO A 626 34.49 20.04 -28.92
C PRO A 626 35.47 20.68 -27.90
N SER A 627 35.94 21.92 -28.11
CA SER A 627 37.13 22.42 -27.43
C SER A 627 36.89 23.25 -26.16
N LYS A 628 35.64 23.57 -25.79
CA LYS A 628 35.36 24.44 -24.63
C LYS A 628 34.96 23.76 -23.31
N ASN A 629 34.86 22.42 -23.25
CA ASN A 629 34.32 21.72 -22.08
C ASN A 629 35.34 21.15 -21.08
N ARG A 630 36.52 21.78 -20.93
CA ARG A 630 37.48 21.45 -19.87
C ARG A 630 37.93 22.69 -19.10
N ARG A 631 37.00 23.33 -18.38
CA ARG A 631 37.20 24.15 -17.16
C ARG A 631 35.94 24.99 -16.92
N ARG A 632 34.93 24.38 -16.32
CA ARG A 632 33.94 25.11 -15.52
C ARG A 632 33.67 24.27 -14.28
N GLU A 633 34.40 24.60 -13.22
CA GLU A 633 34.01 24.21 -11.86
C GLU A 633 32.55 24.60 -11.63
N ALA A 634 31.83 23.73 -10.94
CA ALA A 634 30.43 23.87 -10.58
C ALA A 634 30.23 25.09 -9.65
N ARG A 635 30.12 26.29 -10.23
CA ARG A 635 29.41 27.39 -9.61
C ARG A 635 27.95 27.30 -10.03
N ARG A 636 27.13 26.74 -9.14
CA ARG A 636 25.67 26.96 -9.17
C ARG A 636 25.44 28.47 -9.24
N PRO A 637 24.68 29.00 -10.22
CA PRO A 637 24.20 30.36 -10.10
C PRO A 637 23.25 30.39 -8.90
N THR A 638 23.62 31.16 -7.88
CA THR A 638 22.70 31.61 -6.85
C THR A 638 21.63 32.45 -7.54
N ILE A 639 20.46 31.85 -7.76
CA ILE A 639 19.24 32.58 -8.12
C ILE A 639 18.91 33.48 -6.92
N PRO A 640 18.63 34.79 -7.11
CA PRO A 640 18.17 35.64 -6.03
C PRO A 640 16.89 35.05 -5.41
N LEU A 641 16.89 34.90 -4.08
CA LEU A 641 15.70 34.55 -3.29
C LEU A 641 14.72 35.73 -3.30
N GLU A 642 13.93 35.90 -4.35
CA GLU A 642 12.72 36.72 -4.32
C GLU A 642 11.59 36.05 -5.12
N ASN A 643 10.46 35.89 -4.42
CA ASN A 643 9.09 35.58 -4.86
C ASN A 643 8.68 34.15 -5.22
N ASP A 644 7.75 33.67 -4.39
CA ASP A 644 6.64 32.74 -4.62
C ASP A 644 6.89 31.50 -5.47
N SER A 645 6.69 30.33 -4.86
CA SER A 645 6.47 29.11 -5.63
C SER A 645 5.30 29.35 -6.61
N PRO A 646 5.51 29.30 -7.94
CA PRO A 646 4.48 29.67 -8.92
C PRO A 646 3.31 28.68 -8.97
N LEU A 647 3.37 27.57 -8.23
CA LEU A 647 2.40 26.48 -8.29
C LEU A 647 1.18 26.69 -7.40
N PHE A 648 1.30 27.45 -6.30
CA PHE A 648 0.19 27.68 -5.37
C PHE A 648 0.10 29.14 -5.00
N VAL A 649 -0.90 29.82 -5.55
CA VAL A 649 -1.28 31.17 -5.10
C VAL A 649 -1.81 31.06 -3.66
N PRO A 650 -1.40 31.95 -2.73
CA PRO A 650 -2.02 32.04 -1.41
C PRO A 650 -3.54 32.10 -1.56
N SER A 651 -4.24 31.20 -0.89
CA SER A 651 -5.69 31.08 -0.99
C SER A 651 -6.29 30.71 0.34
N GLU A 652 -7.58 31.01 0.51
CA GLU A 652 -8.32 30.64 1.70
C GLU A 652 -8.69 29.14 1.67
N PRO A 653 -8.86 28.51 2.85
CA PRO A 653 -9.41 27.15 2.93
C PRO A 653 -10.78 27.04 2.24
N VAL A 654 -11.04 25.92 1.58
CA VAL A 654 -12.30 25.69 0.87
C VAL A 654 -13.48 25.61 1.84
N THR A 655 -14.62 26.16 1.40
CA THR A 655 -15.90 26.03 2.10
C THR A 655 -16.59 24.71 1.75
N GLN A 656 -17.59 24.33 2.53
CA GLN A 656 -18.37 23.11 2.27
C GLN A 656 -19.12 23.17 0.93
N GLU A 657 -19.58 24.35 0.51
CA GLU A 657 -20.24 24.56 -0.78
C GLU A 657 -19.28 24.31 -1.94
N VAL A 658 -18.02 24.76 -1.84
CA VAL A 658 -16.99 24.51 -2.86
C VAL A 658 -16.72 23.00 -2.96
N GLN A 659 -16.57 22.32 -1.82
CA GLN A 659 -16.42 20.86 -1.80
C GLN A 659 -17.61 20.14 -2.44
N GLN A 660 -18.84 20.63 -2.23
CA GLN A 660 -20.05 20.07 -2.83
C GLN A 660 -20.08 20.24 -4.34
N VAL A 661 -19.77 21.44 -4.84
CA VAL A 661 -19.68 21.70 -6.28
C VAL A 661 -18.63 20.81 -6.94
N ALA A 662 -17.46 20.64 -6.30
CA ALA A 662 -16.40 19.76 -6.77
C ALA A 662 -16.82 18.28 -6.81
N ARG A 663 -17.57 17.80 -5.81
CA ARG A 663 -18.14 16.43 -5.85
C ARG A 663 -19.07 16.22 -7.05
N ILE A 664 -19.97 17.17 -7.32
CA ILE A 664 -20.87 17.11 -8.48
C ILE A 664 -20.07 17.12 -9.78
N ARG A 665 -19.01 17.92 -9.88
CA ARG A 665 -18.10 17.92 -11.04
C ARG A 665 -17.42 16.55 -11.23
N ARG A 666 -16.84 15.96 -10.19
CA ARG A 666 -16.19 14.65 -10.30
C ARG A 666 -17.14 13.55 -10.74
N ALA A 667 -18.41 13.59 -10.31
CA ALA A 667 -19.42 12.65 -10.76
C ALA A 667 -19.86 12.86 -12.23
N THR A 668 -19.70 14.06 -12.78
CA THR A 668 -20.20 14.43 -14.13
C THR A 668 -19.11 14.51 -15.21
N VAL A 669 -17.84 14.70 -14.84
CA VAL A 669 -16.71 14.97 -15.76
C VAL A 669 -16.07 13.68 -16.32
N LEU A 670 -16.50 12.50 -15.90
CA LEU A 670 -15.92 11.23 -16.36
C LEU A 670 -16.45 10.82 -17.75
N PRO A 671 -15.60 10.21 -18.60
CA PRO A 671 -15.82 10.15 -20.04
C PRO A 671 -17.05 9.32 -20.39
N GLN A 672 -17.84 9.84 -21.34
CA GLN A 672 -18.89 9.07 -22.00
C GLN A 672 -18.35 7.72 -22.49
N SER A 673 -19.20 6.70 -22.42
CA SER A 673 -18.87 5.29 -22.63
C SER A 673 -17.95 5.04 -23.84
N PRO A 674 -17.20 3.91 -23.87
CA PRO A 674 -16.40 3.54 -25.03
C PRO A 674 -17.21 3.40 -26.34
N ALA A 675 -18.55 3.36 -26.29
CA ALA A 675 -19.41 3.41 -27.47
C ALA A 675 -19.38 4.78 -28.18
N ASP A 676 -19.10 5.88 -27.48
CA ASP A 676 -19.06 7.23 -28.06
C ASP A 676 -17.71 7.59 -28.69
N LYS A 677 -16.65 6.80 -28.45
CA LYS A 677 -15.37 6.94 -29.17
C LYS A 677 -15.50 6.67 -30.68
N HIS A 678 -16.61 6.10 -31.14
CA HIS A 678 -16.82 5.75 -32.56
C HIS A 678 -17.64 6.76 -33.38
N VAL A 679 -18.16 7.86 -32.81
CA VAL A 679 -18.96 8.83 -33.59
C VAL A 679 -18.59 10.27 -33.27
N ILE A 680 -17.35 10.69 -33.60
CA ILE A 680 -17.08 12.10 -33.91
C ILE A 680 -16.20 12.18 -35.16
N LYS A 681 -16.75 11.74 -36.30
CA LYS A 681 -16.35 12.26 -37.61
C LYS A 681 -17.44 13.22 -38.07
N GLY A 682 -17.14 14.51 -37.93
CA GLY A 682 -17.84 15.58 -38.63
C GLY A 682 -19.07 16.14 -37.91
N SER A 683 -18.87 17.11 -37.02
CA SER A 683 -19.58 18.40 -37.09
C SER A 683 -19.02 19.37 -36.04
N MET A 684 -18.26 20.36 -36.50
CA MET A 684 -17.69 21.46 -35.70
C MET A 684 -18.76 22.36 -35.03
N ALA A 685 -20.05 22.16 -35.32
CA ALA A 685 -21.13 22.99 -34.80
C ALA A 685 -21.52 22.67 -33.34
N LYS A 686 -21.21 21.48 -32.82
CA LYS A 686 -21.61 21.08 -31.45
C LYS A 686 -20.60 21.50 -30.36
N VAL A 687 -19.38 21.87 -30.74
CA VAL A 687 -18.31 22.35 -29.83
C VAL A 687 -18.53 23.82 -29.43
N ILE A 688 -19.35 24.58 -30.17
CA ILE A 688 -19.56 26.01 -29.92
C ILE A 688 -20.77 26.27 -29.01
N ALA A 689 -21.73 25.35 -28.92
CA ALA A 689 -22.96 25.55 -28.12
C ALA A 689 -22.80 25.28 -26.61
N SER A 690 -21.72 24.62 -26.18
CA SER A 690 -21.38 24.44 -24.75
C SER A 690 -20.47 25.55 -24.20
N GLY A 691 -20.15 26.57 -25.00
CA GLY A 691 -19.15 27.59 -24.71
C GLY A 691 -19.61 28.83 -23.93
N THR A 692 -20.85 28.90 -23.43
CA THR A 692 -21.37 30.12 -22.77
C THR A 692 -21.44 30.06 -21.24
N GLY A 693 -20.76 29.11 -20.59
CA GLY A 693 -20.67 29.06 -19.12
C GLY A 693 -19.35 28.56 -18.53
N THR A 694 -18.40 28.15 -19.37
CA THR A 694 -17.13 27.53 -18.93
C THR A 694 -15.97 28.50 -19.15
N SER A 695 -15.41 29.04 -18.06
CA SER A 695 -14.11 29.71 -18.07
C SER A 695 -12.98 28.68 -18.25
N LEU A 696 -12.93 28.04 -19.42
CA LEU A 696 -11.86 27.19 -19.89
C LEU A 696 -11.01 27.99 -20.86
N GLN A 697 -10.17 28.89 -20.33
CA GLN A 697 -9.03 29.46 -21.06
C GLN A 697 -8.03 30.08 -20.06
N ARG A 698 -6.80 29.52 -20.06
CA ARG A 698 -5.54 30.09 -19.54
C ARG A 698 -5.50 30.47 -18.05
N ARG A 699 -5.08 29.53 -17.19
CA ARG A 699 -4.47 29.88 -15.88
C ARG A 699 -3.22 29.09 -15.47
N LEU A 700 -2.65 28.25 -16.34
CA LEU A 700 -1.35 27.57 -16.12
C LEU A 700 -0.22 28.11 -17.03
N LEU A 701 -0.36 29.35 -17.50
CA LEU A 701 0.71 30.09 -18.19
C LEU A 701 0.85 31.45 -17.51
N ARG A 702 1.52 31.48 -16.36
CA ARG A 702 2.19 32.67 -15.82
C ARG A 702 3.16 32.29 -14.72
#